data_AF-A0AAV5C7V0-F1
#
_entry.id   AF-A0AAV5C7V0-F1
#
_cell.length_a   1.000
_cell.length_b   1.000
_cell.length_c   1.000
_cell.angle_alpha   90.00
_cell.angle_beta   90.00
_cell.angle_gamma   90.00
#
_symmetry.space_group_name_H-M   'P 1'
#
loop_
_entity.id
_entity.type
_entity.pdbx_description
1 polymer ?
#
loop_
_entity_poly.entity_id
_entity_poly.type
_entity_poly.pdbx_seq_one_letter_code
_entity_poly.pdbx_strand_id
1 'polypeptide(L)'
;MPSTFLDEWKNFLERIGVDSDAGDAVKGYMDDVRLWASYRGQTLARTVRGMMYYRRALEEQCYEDLRNGQAYLGGEEASRSKAIADIKFTYVVSCQLYGVHKASKDSREKGLYENILNLMLTYPALRIAYIDEKEVPLPNGKMEKQYYSVLVKGHDEKKCGIICIYDNANIILGIVSSLAWFMSNQETSFVTIGQRVLANPLKVRFHYGHPDVFDRLFHITRGGVSKASKVINLSEDIFAGFNSTLRGGNITHHEYIQLGKGRDVGMNQISNFEAKVANGNGEQTLCRDIYRLGHRFDFYRMLSLYFTTVGFYFNSMVAVLTVYVFLYGRLYLVLSGLEKSILQDPDIQNIKPFENALATQSIFQLGMLLVLPMMMEVGLEKGFGRALAEFVIMQLQLAPVFFTFHLGTKTHYYGRTILHGGAKYRATGRGFVVLHAKFAENYRMYSRSHFVKALELLILLVVYLAYGSSYRSSSLYLYVTISIWFLVFCWLFAPFIFNPSCFEWHKTVDDWNDWWKWMGNRGGIGLAPEQSWEAWWVSEYDHLKNATIRSLLLEFILSLRLLIYQYGIVYHLHIVHGVKSFMVYALSWLVIVIALLSLKIVSLGREKFVTRFQLVFRVLKGIVFLVLIGLLVLLFVGLDLAISDVGASILAFIPTGWFILQVAQLCGPLFRRLIVEPIGVLCCSCGTGGTCRGPCCAKFRQRTGAVLWKIGPWDSIMEMARMYEYTMGLLIFLPIGVLSWFPFISEFQTRLLFNQAFSRGLQISRILAGQNGSGSKRD
;
A
#
# COMPACT_ATOMS: atom_id res chain seq x y z
N MET A 1 43.47 -18.58 2.96
CA MET A 1 43.40 -17.79 4.21
C MET A 1 44.71 -17.86 5.00
N PRO A 2 45.25 -19.04 5.37
CA PRO A 2 46.55 -19.13 6.06
C PRO A 2 47.71 -18.53 5.25
N SER A 3 47.70 -18.76 3.93
CA SER A 3 48.63 -18.15 2.97
C SER A 3 48.52 -16.63 2.82
N THR A 4 47.45 -16.02 3.32
CA THR A 4 47.18 -14.58 3.21
C THR A 4 47.63 -13.82 4.47
N PHE A 5 47.76 -14.51 5.61
CA PHE A 5 48.13 -13.94 6.92
C PHE A 5 49.19 -14.82 7.60
N LEU A 6 50.35 -14.99 6.96
CA LEU A 6 51.39 -15.93 7.43
C LEU A 6 51.86 -15.65 8.85
N ASP A 7 52.16 -14.40 9.18
CA ASP A 7 52.69 -14.04 10.50
C ASP A 7 51.66 -14.26 11.61
N GLU A 8 50.40 -13.91 11.34
CA GLU A 8 49.32 -14.13 12.30
C GLU A 8 48.92 -15.61 12.45
N TRP A 9 49.15 -16.41 11.41
CA TRP A 9 48.95 -17.85 11.44
C TRP A 9 50.00 -18.51 12.33
N LYS A 10 51.28 -18.12 12.19
CA LYS A 10 52.36 -18.58 13.08
C LYS A 10 52.07 -18.22 14.54
N ASN A 11 51.71 -16.97 14.81
CA ASN A 11 51.33 -16.52 16.16
C ASN A 11 50.09 -17.25 16.72
N PHE A 12 49.23 -17.78 15.85
CA PHE A 12 48.09 -18.58 16.27
C PHE A 12 48.47 -20.02 16.59
N LEU A 13 49.30 -20.65 15.75
CA LEU A 13 49.83 -21.98 16.00
C LEU A 13 50.61 -22.04 17.33
N GLU A 14 51.41 -21.02 17.62
CA GLU A 14 52.11 -20.86 18.90
C GLU A 14 51.13 -20.81 20.09
N ARG A 15 50.03 -20.04 19.99
CA ARG A 15 49.03 -19.91 21.07
C ARG A 15 48.25 -21.19 21.35
N ILE A 16 48.04 -22.03 20.34
CA ILE A 16 47.35 -23.32 20.50
C ILE A 16 48.33 -24.46 20.83
N GLY A 17 49.63 -24.17 20.94
CA GLY A 17 50.67 -25.14 21.28
C GLY A 17 50.97 -26.15 20.16
N VAL A 18 50.75 -25.77 18.89
CA VAL A 18 50.98 -26.64 17.73
C VAL A 18 52.19 -26.13 16.95
N ASP A 19 53.16 -27.01 16.71
CA ASP A 19 54.36 -26.67 15.97
C ASP A 19 54.08 -26.44 14.48
N SER A 20 54.78 -25.48 13.85
CA SER A 20 54.43 -25.00 12.49
C SER A 20 54.55 -26.07 11.40
N ASP A 21 55.32 -27.12 11.67
CA ASP A 21 55.71 -28.15 10.70
C ASP A 21 54.83 -29.42 10.84
N ALA A 22 53.96 -29.49 11.86
CA ALA A 22 53.07 -30.62 12.13
C ALA A 22 51.67 -30.40 11.54
N GLY A 23 51.57 -30.44 10.20
CA GLY A 23 50.31 -30.16 9.48
C GLY A 23 49.11 -31.03 9.87
N ASP A 24 49.34 -32.25 10.37
CA ASP A 24 48.28 -33.15 10.84
C ASP A 24 47.78 -32.85 12.27
N ALA A 25 48.60 -32.23 13.12
CA ALA A 25 48.22 -31.86 14.49
C ALA A 25 47.15 -30.75 14.51
N VAL A 26 47.13 -29.89 13.48
CA VAL A 26 46.13 -28.83 13.30
C VAL A 26 44.70 -29.40 13.15
N LYS A 27 44.55 -30.65 12.69
CA LYS A 27 43.22 -31.32 12.58
C LYS A 27 42.53 -31.50 13.92
N GLY A 28 43.28 -31.60 15.03
CA GLY A 28 42.74 -31.68 16.39
C GLY A 28 42.14 -30.37 16.90
N TYR A 29 42.52 -29.23 16.31
CA TYR A 29 42.14 -27.88 16.76
C TYR A 29 41.24 -27.16 15.74
N MET A 30 40.47 -27.92 14.97
CA MET A 30 39.69 -27.36 13.86
C MET A 30 38.68 -26.30 14.27
N ASP A 31 38.17 -26.33 15.50
CA ASP A 31 37.26 -25.30 16.00
C ASP A 31 37.97 -23.97 16.26
N ASP A 32 39.19 -24.00 16.81
CA ASP A 32 40.03 -22.81 16.98
C ASP A 32 40.48 -22.25 15.63
N VAL A 33 40.83 -23.13 14.69
CA VAL A 33 41.20 -22.76 13.31
C VAL A 33 40.03 -22.12 12.58
N ARG A 34 38.81 -22.66 12.73
CA ARG A 34 37.57 -22.09 12.17
C ARG A 34 37.29 -20.72 12.75
N LEU A 35 37.49 -20.53 14.05
CA LEU A 35 37.28 -19.25 14.72
C LEU A 35 38.35 -18.23 14.29
N TRP A 36 39.61 -18.65 14.21
CA TRP A 36 40.73 -17.85 13.69
C TRP A 36 40.48 -17.37 12.26
N ALA A 37 39.99 -18.25 11.39
CA ALA A 37 39.60 -17.92 10.02
C ALA A 37 38.38 -16.98 10.00
N SER A 38 37.38 -17.27 10.84
CA SER A 38 36.15 -16.47 10.93
C SER A 38 36.43 -15.02 11.36
N TYR A 39 37.38 -14.80 12.26
CA TYR A 39 37.80 -13.47 12.70
C TYR A 39 38.52 -12.63 11.63
N ARG A 40 38.98 -13.27 10.55
CA ARG A 40 39.68 -12.60 9.44
C ARG A 40 38.80 -12.42 8.21
N GLY A 41 37.70 -13.16 8.10
CA GLY A 41 36.62 -12.88 7.16
C GLY A 41 35.63 -11.82 7.68
N GLN A 42 34.62 -11.48 6.88
CA GLN A 42 33.46 -10.70 7.33
C GLN A 42 32.35 -11.64 7.80
N THR A 43 32.66 -12.48 8.79
CA THR A 43 31.73 -13.51 9.30
C THR A 43 30.93 -13.02 10.50
N LEU A 44 29.82 -13.71 10.80
CA LEU A 44 28.99 -13.45 11.98
C LEU A 44 29.82 -13.47 13.28
N ALA A 45 30.77 -14.40 13.42
CA ALA A 45 31.61 -14.51 14.61
C ALA A 45 32.49 -13.27 14.84
N ARG A 46 33.06 -12.69 13.76
CA ARG A 46 33.84 -11.45 13.87
C ARG A 46 32.97 -10.27 14.31
N THR A 47 31.79 -10.12 13.71
CA THR A 47 30.86 -9.04 14.03
C THR A 47 30.39 -9.13 15.47
N VAL A 48 29.94 -10.32 15.89
CA VAL A 48 29.51 -10.57 17.27
C VAL A 48 30.65 -10.26 18.24
N ARG A 49 31.86 -10.79 18.00
CA ARG A 49 33.02 -10.52 18.87
C ARG A 49 33.29 -9.02 18.99
N GLY A 50 33.28 -8.29 17.87
CA GLY A 50 33.46 -6.84 17.87
C GLY A 50 32.43 -6.13 18.74
N MET A 51 31.16 -6.49 18.60
CA MET A 51 30.08 -5.90 19.41
C MET A 51 30.18 -6.29 20.89
N MET A 52 30.69 -7.46 21.21
CA MET A 52 30.86 -7.92 22.60
C MET A 52 31.96 -7.16 23.34
N TYR A 53 32.85 -6.44 22.65
CA TYR A 53 33.77 -5.53 23.32
C TYR A 53 33.05 -4.37 24.01
N TYR A 54 31.89 -3.91 23.50
CA TYR A 54 31.10 -2.89 24.19
C TYR A 54 30.51 -3.40 25.50
N ARG A 55 30.02 -4.66 25.54
CA ARG A 55 29.61 -5.30 26.78
C ARG A 55 30.75 -5.32 27.79
N ARG A 56 31.94 -5.76 27.34
CA ARG A 56 33.10 -5.87 28.20
C ARG A 56 33.55 -4.50 28.70
N ALA A 57 33.59 -3.49 27.84
CA ALA A 57 33.88 -2.12 28.24
C ALA A 57 32.88 -1.58 29.27
N LEU A 58 31.59 -1.90 29.12
CA LEU A 58 30.55 -1.56 30.11
C LEU A 58 30.73 -2.30 31.43
N GLU A 59 31.14 -3.57 31.40
CA GLU A 59 31.45 -4.35 32.60
C GLU A 59 32.63 -3.78 33.37
N GLU A 60 33.73 -3.46 32.68
CA GLU A 60 34.91 -2.81 33.25
C GLU A 60 34.57 -1.43 33.80
N GLN A 61 33.80 -0.62 33.05
CA GLN A 61 33.35 0.69 33.51
C GLN A 61 32.46 0.58 34.75
N CYS A 62 31.50 -0.36 34.76
CA CYS A 62 30.64 -0.57 35.94
C CYS A 62 31.44 -1.08 37.13
N TYR A 63 32.48 -1.87 36.89
CA TYR A 63 33.39 -2.34 37.93
C TYR A 63 34.17 -1.17 38.55
N GLU A 64 34.73 -0.29 37.73
CA GLU A 64 35.43 0.92 38.20
C GLU A 64 34.48 1.92 38.88
N ASP A 65 33.26 2.10 38.36
CA ASP A 65 32.24 2.95 38.99
C ASP A 65 31.81 2.42 40.37
N LEU A 66 31.69 1.09 40.52
CA LEU A 66 31.36 0.44 41.80
C LEU A 66 32.53 0.55 42.79
N ARG A 67 33.76 0.36 42.31
CA ARG A 67 35.00 0.48 43.08
C ARG A 67 35.21 1.89 43.62
N ASN A 68 34.88 2.93 42.84
CA ASN A 68 35.00 4.32 43.26
C ASN A 68 33.89 4.78 44.22
N GLY A 69 32.76 4.07 44.27
CA GLY A 69 31.57 4.47 45.03
C GLY A 69 31.44 3.92 46.45
N GLN A 70 32.03 2.76 46.79
CA GLN A 70 31.79 2.08 48.07
C GLN A 70 33.01 1.30 48.59
N ALA A 71 33.69 1.84 49.62
CA ALA A 71 34.86 1.24 50.26
C ALA A 71 34.56 0.16 51.33
N TYR A 72 33.40 -0.53 51.34
CA TYR A 72 32.99 -1.30 52.53
C TYR A 72 32.32 -2.68 52.38
N LEU A 73 32.24 -3.30 51.20
CA LEU A 73 31.73 -4.69 51.11
C LEU A 73 32.56 -5.52 50.12
N GLY A 74 33.41 -6.39 50.65
CA GLY A 74 34.31 -7.24 49.87
C GLY A 74 33.57 -8.31 49.04
N GLY A 75 34.11 -8.58 47.85
CA GLY A 75 33.92 -9.83 47.10
C GLY A 75 32.79 -9.89 46.07
N GLU A 76 31.75 -9.04 46.16
CA GLU A 76 30.58 -9.10 45.25
C GLU A 76 30.66 -8.17 44.02
N GLU A 77 31.66 -7.30 43.94
CA GLU A 77 31.77 -6.24 42.93
C GLU A 77 31.77 -6.76 41.48
N ALA A 78 32.51 -7.83 41.19
CA ALA A 78 32.58 -8.43 39.86
C ALA A 78 31.26 -9.08 39.44
N SER A 79 30.55 -9.72 40.36
CA SER A 79 29.24 -10.31 40.08
C SER A 79 28.18 -9.23 39.82
N ARG A 80 28.28 -8.11 40.56
CA ARG A 80 27.39 -6.97 40.45
C ARG A 80 27.67 -6.13 39.21
N SER A 81 28.93 -5.89 38.85
CA SER A 81 29.32 -5.21 37.61
C SER A 81 28.84 -5.99 36.39
N LYS A 82 29.00 -7.31 36.41
CA LYS A 82 28.49 -8.21 35.37
C LYS A 82 26.97 -8.18 35.29
N ALA A 83 26.26 -8.21 36.41
CA ALA A 83 24.81 -8.09 36.45
C ALA A 83 24.31 -6.73 35.89
N ILE A 84 24.99 -5.63 36.22
CA ILE A 84 24.67 -4.30 35.69
C ILE A 84 24.97 -4.23 34.19
N ALA A 85 26.10 -4.78 33.73
CA ALA A 85 26.42 -4.86 32.32
C ALA A 85 25.41 -5.71 31.54
N ASP A 86 24.92 -6.81 32.12
CA ASP A 86 23.87 -7.66 31.55
C ASP A 86 22.49 -6.97 31.48
N ILE A 87 22.21 -6.02 32.40
CA ILE A 87 21.01 -5.18 32.35
C ILE A 87 21.14 -4.10 31.26
N LYS A 88 22.34 -3.53 31.10
CA LYS A 88 22.60 -2.40 30.20
C LYS A 88 22.90 -2.80 28.76
N PHE A 89 23.42 -4.02 28.53
CA PHE A 89 23.86 -4.46 27.22
C PHE A 89 23.25 -5.81 26.84
N THR A 90 22.55 -5.83 25.71
CA THR A 90 22.11 -7.06 25.04
C THR A 90 22.26 -6.85 23.55
N TYR A 91 22.89 -7.80 22.87
CA TYR A 91 23.10 -7.73 21.42
C TYR A 91 22.19 -8.74 20.73
N VAL A 92 21.27 -8.26 19.89
CA VAL A 92 20.32 -9.10 19.17
C VAL A 92 20.73 -9.19 17.71
N VAL A 93 20.88 -10.41 17.20
CA VAL A 93 21.15 -10.68 15.79
C VAL A 93 19.98 -11.44 15.18
N SER A 94 19.39 -10.90 14.11
CA SER A 94 18.41 -11.64 13.31
C SER A 94 19.14 -12.62 12.38
N CYS A 95 19.01 -13.92 12.65
CA CYS A 95 19.57 -14.98 11.82
C CYS A 95 18.46 -15.96 11.42
N GLN A 96 17.77 -15.68 10.31
CA GLN A 96 16.63 -16.50 9.87
C GLN A 96 17.04 -17.94 9.51
N LEU A 97 18.27 -18.11 9.03
CA LEU A 97 18.87 -19.42 8.75
C LEU A 97 19.08 -20.27 10.01
N TYR A 98 19.10 -19.66 11.21
CA TYR A 98 19.27 -20.40 12.45
C TYR A 98 18.17 -21.45 12.67
N GLY A 99 16.90 -21.09 12.40
CA GLY A 99 15.78 -22.02 12.50
C GLY A 99 15.88 -23.17 11.49
N VAL A 100 16.27 -22.84 10.27
CA VAL A 100 16.47 -23.81 9.18
C VAL A 100 17.59 -24.79 9.53
N HIS A 101 18.76 -24.29 9.93
CA HIS A 101 19.91 -25.11 10.31
C HIS A 101 19.64 -25.96 11.55
N LYS A 102 18.86 -25.45 12.51
CA LYS A 102 18.42 -26.19 13.70
C LYS A 102 17.50 -27.38 13.34
N ALA A 103 16.64 -27.22 12.34
CA ALA A 103 15.71 -28.25 11.89
C ALA A 103 16.31 -29.21 10.85
N SER A 104 17.44 -28.85 10.25
CA SER A 104 18.07 -29.62 9.18
C SER A 104 18.65 -30.95 9.67
N LYS A 105 18.57 -31.95 8.79
CA LYS A 105 19.21 -33.27 8.97
C LYS A 105 20.59 -33.34 8.31
N ASP A 106 20.97 -32.33 7.52
CA ASP A 106 22.30 -32.27 6.92
C ASP A 106 23.36 -31.97 7.99
N SER A 107 24.40 -32.80 8.04
CA SER A 107 25.53 -32.64 8.96
C SER A 107 26.24 -31.30 8.80
N ARG A 108 26.31 -30.76 7.58
CA ARG A 108 26.97 -29.47 7.33
C ARG A 108 26.15 -28.32 7.91
N GLU A 109 24.85 -28.31 7.66
CA GLU A 109 23.93 -27.29 8.16
C GLU A 109 23.77 -27.36 9.69
N LYS A 110 23.75 -28.57 10.24
CA LYS A 110 23.74 -28.77 11.68
C LYS A 110 25.01 -28.23 12.36
N GLY A 111 26.17 -28.38 11.71
CA GLY A 111 27.41 -27.75 12.16
C GLY A 111 27.34 -26.21 12.18
N LEU A 112 26.61 -25.59 11.24
CA LEU A 112 26.39 -24.13 11.26
C LEU A 112 25.50 -23.70 12.44
N TYR A 113 24.48 -24.50 12.77
CA TYR A 113 23.67 -24.28 13.98
C TYR A 113 24.52 -24.38 15.25
N GLU A 114 25.35 -25.42 15.36
CA GLU A 114 26.24 -25.62 16.51
C GLU A 114 27.25 -24.48 16.65
N ASN A 115 27.78 -23.96 15.55
CA ASN A 115 28.66 -22.78 15.55
C ASN A 115 27.96 -21.52 16.12
N ILE A 116 26.71 -21.27 15.72
CA ILE A 116 25.93 -20.13 16.24
C ILE A 116 25.56 -20.35 17.70
N LEU A 117 25.23 -21.59 18.09
CA LEU A 117 24.95 -21.95 19.48
C LEU A 117 26.19 -21.74 20.36
N ASN A 118 27.34 -22.24 19.96
CA ASN A 118 28.61 -22.04 20.65
C ASN A 118 28.91 -20.55 20.80
N LEU A 119 28.66 -19.74 19.76
CA LEU A 119 28.82 -18.29 19.83
C LEU A 119 27.88 -17.63 20.86
N MET A 120 26.64 -18.12 21.01
CA MET A 120 25.71 -17.65 22.05
C MET A 120 26.13 -18.09 23.46
N LEU A 121 26.74 -19.27 23.60
CA LEU A 121 27.26 -19.76 24.88
C LEU A 121 28.51 -18.98 25.30
N THR A 122 29.41 -18.69 24.35
CA THR A 122 30.60 -17.85 24.57
C THR A 122 30.22 -16.42 24.95
N TYR A 123 29.11 -15.90 24.42
CA TYR A 123 28.67 -14.53 24.65
C TYR A 123 27.25 -14.47 25.26
N PRO A 124 27.13 -14.47 26.61
CA PRO A 124 25.83 -14.52 27.30
C PRO A 124 24.90 -13.32 27.06
N ALA A 125 25.39 -12.21 26.47
CA ALA A 125 24.58 -11.06 26.03
C ALA A 125 24.05 -11.21 24.60
N LEU A 126 24.55 -12.18 23.82
CA LEU A 126 24.07 -12.43 22.47
C LEU A 126 22.69 -13.06 22.51
N ARG A 127 21.81 -12.59 21.64
CA ARG A 127 20.51 -13.17 21.36
C ARG A 127 20.36 -13.38 19.87
N ILE A 128 19.73 -14.49 19.47
CA ILE A 128 19.45 -14.80 18.08
C ILE A 128 17.94 -14.74 17.85
N ALA A 129 17.49 -13.85 16.96
CA ALA A 129 16.11 -13.76 16.52
C ALA A 129 15.92 -14.52 15.20
N TYR A 130 14.91 -15.38 15.12
CA TYR A 130 14.55 -16.12 13.91
C TYR A 130 13.05 -16.43 13.87
N ILE A 131 12.52 -16.71 12.68
CA ILE A 131 11.14 -17.19 12.50
C ILE A 131 11.16 -18.72 12.52
N ASP A 132 10.42 -19.31 13.45
CA ASP A 132 10.23 -20.76 13.57
C ASP A 132 8.95 -21.17 12.84
N GLU A 133 9.05 -22.22 12.02
CA GLU A 133 7.90 -22.79 11.32
C GLU A 133 7.48 -24.08 12.04
N LYS A 134 6.24 -24.16 12.52
CA LYS A 134 5.67 -25.42 13.03
C LYS A 134 4.42 -25.78 12.26
N GLU A 135 4.32 -27.04 11.89
CA GLU A 135 3.09 -27.60 11.34
C GLU A 135 2.18 -28.01 12.49
N VAL A 136 1.05 -27.33 12.62
CA VAL A 136 0.07 -27.59 13.68
C VAL A 136 -1.13 -28.32 13.07
N PRO A 137 -1.57 -29.45 13.65
CA PRO A 137 -2.75 -30.14 13.18
C PRO A 137 -4.00 -29.32 13.51
N LEU A 138 -4.77 -28.99 12.47
CA LEU A 138 -6.10 -28.43 12.62
C LEU A 138 -7.06 -29.52 13.12
N PRO A 139 -8.19 -29.15 13.75
CA PRO A 139 -9.24 -30.08 14.19
C PRO A 139 -9.84 -30.96 13.07
N ASN A 140 -9.56 -30.64 11.80
CA ASN A 140 -10.00 -31.37 10.61
C ASN A 140 -8.92 -32.33 10.05
N GLY A 141 -7.79 -32.51 10.75
CA GLY A 141 -6.69 -33.38 10.33
C GLY A 141 -5.76 -32.80 9.26
N LYS A 142 -5.97 -31.56 8.79
CA LYS A 142 -5.00 -30.86 7.92
C LYS A 142 -3.91 -30.20 8.76
N MET A 143 -2.68 -30.28 8.29
CA MET A 143 -1.55 -29.55 8.87
C MET A 143 -1.55 -28.11 8.35
N GLU A 144 -1.48 -27.13 9.26
CA GLU A 144 -1.32 -25.72 8.93
C GLU A 144 0.04 -25.22 9.42
N LYS A 145 0.78 -24.52 8.55
CA LYS A 145 2.05 -23.91 8.92
C LYS A 145 1.78 -22.67 9.76
N GLN A 146 2.16 -22.72 11.03
CA GLN A 146 2.17 -21.58 11.93
C GLN A 146 3.59 -21.04 12.07
N TYR A 147 3.70 -19.72 12.00
CA TYR A 147 4.97 -19.00 12.12
C TYR A 147 5.06 -18.37 13.51
N TYR A 148 6.16 -18.64 14.21
CA TYR A 148 6.44 -18.06 15.52
C TYR A 148 7.69 -17.17 15.42
N SER A 149 7.60 -15.94 15.92
CA SER A 149 8.79 -15.13 16.13
C SER A 149 9.50 -15.62 17.38
N VAL A 150 10.75 -16.07 17.25
CA VAL A 150 11.53 -16.67 18.33
C VAL A 150 12.81 -15.85 18.54
N LEU A 151 12.99 -15.32 19.74
CA LEU A 151 14.28 -14.86 20.23
C LEU A 151 14.87 -15.94 21.14
N VAL A 152 16.15 -16.25 20.92
CA VAL A 152 16.92 -17.24 21.66
C VAL A 152 18.00 -16.57 22.48
N LYS A 153 18.14 -17.03 23.72
CA LYS A 153 19.30 -16.80 24.58
C LYS A 153 20.02 -18.13 24.76
N GLY A 154 21.35 -18.13 24.74
CA GLY A 154 22.14 -19.28 25.22
C GLY A 154 22.08 -19.39 26.75
N HIS A 155 21.74 -20.56 27.27
CA HIS A 155 21.76 -20.91 28.69
C HIS A 155 22.40 -22.28 28.85
N ASP A 156 23.01 -22.57 30.01
CA ASP A 156 23.65 -23.88 30.32
C ASP A 156 22.71 -25.09 30.18
N GLU A 157 21.40 -24.86 30.17
CA GLU A 157 20.41 -25.85 29.74
C GLU A 157 19.76 -25.39 28.43
N LYS A 158 19.63 -26.30 27.45
CA LYS A 158 19.10 -26.10 26.08
C LYS A 158 17.64 -25.56 26.03
N LYS A 159 17.36 -24.38 26.57
CA LYS A 159 16.06 -23.70 26.54
C LYS A 159 16.23 -22.22 26.23
N CYS A 160 15.31 -21.75 25.38
CA CYS A 160 15.37 -20.51 24.63
C CYS A 160 14.21 -19.60 25.08
N GLY A 161 14.50 -18.40 25.59
CA GLY A 161 13.49 -17.42 26.04
C GLY A 161 13.36 -16.21 25.09
N ILE A 162 12.11 -15.86 24.74
CA ILE A 162 11.74 -14.87 23.70
C ILE A 162 11.61 -13.45 24.27
N ILE A 163 12.26 -12.45 23.64
CA ILE A 163 12.14 -11.00 23.89
C ILE A 163 12.34 -10.26 22.53
N CYS A 164 11.56 -9.23 22.20
CA CYS A 164 11.64 -8.47 20.93
C CYS A 164 12.14 -7.03 21.14
N ILE A 165 12.92 -6.44 20.21
CA ILE A 165 13.31 -4.99 20.16
C ILE A 165 13.50 -4.52 18.69
N TYR A 166 13.17 -3.24 18.35
CA TYR A 166 13.16 -2.60 17.01
C TYR A 166 13.90 -1.23 16.92
N ASP A 167 14.29 -0.81 15.69
CA ASP A 167 15.26 0.25 15.27
C ASP A 167 14.69 1.50 14.53
N ASN A 168 15.50 2.58 14.40
CA ASN A 168 15.27 3.86 13.66
C ASN A 168 15.69 3.83 12.18
N ALA A 169 15.12 4.74 11.36
CA ALA A 169 15.39 4.82 9.92
C ALA A 169 15.72 6.24 9.41
N ASN A 170 16.96 6.47 8.98
CA ASN A 170 17.27 7.45 7.93
C ASN A 170 17.45 6.75 6.58
N ILE A 171 16.73 7.16 5.53
CA ILE A 171 16.92 6.64 4.16
C ILE A 171 18.22 7.25 3.60
N ILE A 172 19.32 6.48 3.68
CA ILE A 172 20.65 6.86 3.15
C ILE A 172 20.61 7.08 1.60
N LEU A 173 19.55 6.65 0.93
CA LEU A 173 19.41 6.62 -0.53
C LEU A 173 18.73 7.86 -1.15
N GLY A 174 18.51 8.95 -0.39
CA GLY A 174 17.86 10.17 -0.91
C GLY A 174 18.49 10.78 -2.16
N ILE A 175 19.77 10.49 -2.43
CA ILE A 175 20.52 10.98 -3.61
C ILE A 175 20.22 10.16 -4.88
N VAL A 176 19.64 8.95 -4.74
CA VAL A 176 19.51 7.99 -5.84
C VAL A 176 18.35 8.33 -6.76
N SER A 177 17.18 8.69 -6.23
CA SER A 177 15.99 9.01 -7.03
C SER A 177 15.18 10.17 -6.44
N SER A 178 14.37 10.83 -7.29
CA SER A 178 13.45 11.89 -6.84
C SER A 178 12.42 11.37 -5.83
N LEU A 179 11.94 10.14 -5.99
CA LEU A 179 11.07 9.49 -5.00
C LEU A 179 11.74 9.32 -3.63
N ALA A 180 13.00 8.87 -3.63
CA ALA A 180 13.77 8.73 -2.40
C ALA A 180 14.05 10.10 -1.76
N TRP A 181 14.29 11.13 -2.57
CA TRP A 181 14.44 12.50 -2.12
C TRP A 181 13.17 13.02 -1.42
N PHE A 182 11.99 12.84 -2.03
CA PHE A 182 10.72 13.28 -1.44
C PHE A 182 10.43 12.59 -0.11
N MET A 183 10.60 11.27 -0.07
CA MET A 183 10.37 10.49 1.13
C MET A 183 11.37 10.81 2.23
N SER A 184 12.64 11.02 1.90
CA SER A 184 13.67 11.40 2.86
C SER A 184 13.34 12.74 3.50
N ASN A 185 12.96 13.75 2.71
CA ASN A 185 12.63 15.08 3.27
C ASN A 185 11.36 15.06 4.12
N GLN A 186 10.34 14.29 3.72
CA GLN A 186 9.14 14.08 4.53
C GLN A 186 9.47 13.35 5.85
N GLU A 187 10.31 12.31 5.78
CA GLU A 187 10.73 11.53 6.95
C GLU A 187 11.56 12.38 7.90
N THR A 188 12.54 13.15 7.42
CA THR A 188 13.34 14.06 8.26
C THR A 188 12.46 14.95 9.14
N SER A 189 11.52 15.69 8.54
CA SER A 189 10.62 16.56 9.32
C SER A 189 9.72 15.78 10.29
N PHE A 190 9.26 14.60 9.88
CA PHE A 190 8.42 13.75 10.73
C PHE A 190 9.16 13.21 11.95
N VAL A 191 10.43 12.82 11.80
CA VAL A 191 11.23 12.14 12.84
C VAL A 191 11.93 13.09 13.80
N THR A 192 12.16 14.34 13.39
CA THR A 192 12.83 15.36 14.21
C THR A 192 11.80 16.27 14.89
N ILE A 193 11.53 17.45 14.31
CA ILE A 193 10.67 18.50 14.88
C ILE A 193 9.27 17.97 15.22
N GLY A 194 8.72 17.08 14.39
CA GLY A 194 7.45 16.39 14.68
C GLY A 194 7.50 15.57 15.98
N GLN A 195 8.48 14.68 16.12
CA GLN A 195 8.59 13.84 17.31
C GLN A 195 9.00 14.60 18.57
N ARG A 196 9.84 15.64 18.44
CA ARG A 196 10.23 16.53 19.55
C ARG A 196 8.99 17.11 20.21
N VAL A 197 8.14 17.75 19.41
CA VAL A 197 6.93 18.44 19.89
C VAL A 197 5.91 17.45 20.47
N LEU A 198 5.76 16.28 19.84
CA LEU A 198 4.85 15.23 20.34
C LEU A 198 5.33 14.59 21.65
N ALA A 199 6.64 14.47 21.86
CA ALA A 199 7.21 13.97 23.12
C ALA A 199 7.13 15.01 24.23
N ASN A 200 7.57 16.24 23.96
CA ASN A 200 7.64 17.32 24.94
C ASN A 200 7.38 18.67 24.24
N PRO A 201 6.35 19.45 24.65
CA PRO A 201 5.54 19.33 25.87
C PRO A 201 4.28 18.45 25.76
N LEU A 202 3.92 17.99 24.56
CA LEU A 202 2.57 17.44 24.34
C LEU A 202 2.36 16.06 24.96
N LYS A 203 3.39 15.21 25.08
CA LYS A 203 3.26 13.84 25.62
C LYS A 203 2.20 12.98 24.89
N VAL A 204 2.06 13.18 23.59
CA VAL A 204 1.14 12.43 22.69
C VAL A 204 1.89 11.71 21.57
N ARG A 205 3.15 11.35 21.85
CA ARG A 205 3.97 10.55 20.94
C ARG A 205 3.49 9.10 20.96
N PHE A 206 2.99 8.61 19.82
CA PHE A 206 2.56 7.22 19.64
C PHE A 206 3.30 6.58 18.48
N HIS A 207 3.84 5.40 18.74
CA HIS A 207 4.92 4.74 18.01
C HIS A 207 4.61 4.42 16.54
N TYR A 208 5.43 4.85 15.57
CA TYR A 208 5.53 4.16 14.27
C TYR A 208 6.94 4.31 13.67
N GLY A 209 7.70 3.21 13.61
CA GLY A 209 8.90 3.08 12.78
C GLY A 209 10.24 3.61 13.34
N HIS A 210 10.31 3.94 14.64
CA HIS A 210 11.47 4.59 15.29
C HIS A 210 11.67 3.97 16.71
N PRO A 211 12.89 3.87 17.30
CA PRO A 211 13.14 3.21 18.56
C PRO A 211 12.62 4.11 19.66
N ASP A 212 11.42 3.78 20.09
CA ASP A 212 10.85 4.32 21.30
C ASP A 212 11.53 3.69 22.50
N VAL A 213 11.92 4.54 23.44
CA VAL A 213 12.43 4.07 24.71
C VAL A 213 11.22 3.87 25.62
N PHE A 214 10.75 2.63 25.67
CA PHE A 214 9.76 2.23 26.66
C PHE A 214 10.45 1.92 27.99
N ASP A 215 9.89 2.41 29.08
CA ASP A 215 10.28 1.93 30.41
C ASP A 215 9.88 0.46 30.56
N ARG A 216 10.90 -0.41 30.57
CA ARG A 216 10.75 -1.86 30.67
C ARG A 216 10.05 -2.27 31.97
N LEU A 217 10.41 -1.66 33.11
CA LEU A 217 9.83 -1.97 34.42
C LEU A 217 8.36 -1.59 34.45
N PHE A 218 8.01 -0.43 33.89
CA PHE A 218 6.63 0.03 33.80
C PHE A 218 5.74 -0.94 33.00
N HIS A 219 6.22 -1.43 31.85
CA HIS A 219 5.42 -2.31 30.99
C HIS A 219 5.31 -3.74 31.53
N ILE A 220 6.40 -4.32 32.06
CA ILE A 220 6.37 -5.68 32.62
C ILE A 220 5.38 -5.78 33.78
N THR A 221 5.36 -4.78 34.67
CA THR A 221 4.47 -4.77 35.84
C THR A 221 3.00 -4.51 35.51
N ARG A 222 2.69 -4.12 34.26
CA ARG A 222 1.34 -3.70 33.83
C ARG A 222 0.79 -4.50 32.66
N GLY A 223 1.25 -5.74 32.48
CA GLY A 223 0.71 -6.67 31.48
C GLY A 223 1.33 -6.54 30.09
N GLY A 224 2.53 -5.97 29.99
CA GLY A 224 3.33 -5.93 28.77
C GLY A 224 2.98 -4.81 27.78
N VAL A 225 3.66 -4.86 26.63
CA VAL A 225 3.60 -3.87 25.54
C VAL A 225 2.50 -4.24 24.52
N SER A 226 2.26 -5.54 24.33
CA SER A 226 1.34 -6.07 23.31
C SER A 226 -0.06 -6.33 23.86
N LYS A 227 -1.08 -6.12 23.02
CA LYS A 227 -2.47 -6.56 23.27
C LYS A 227 -2.77 -7.84 22.50
N ALA A 228 -3.47 -8.78 23.14
CA ALA A 228 -4.09 -9.88 22.44
C ALA A 228 -5.23 -9.34 21.56
N SER A 229 -5.16 -9.60 20.26
CA SER A 229 -6.20 -9.25 19.30
C SER A 229 -6.49 -10.45 18.40
N LYS A 230 -7.76 -10.60 18.03
CA LYS A 230 -8.20 -11.64 17.07
C LYS A 230 -7.76 -11.32 15.63
N VAL A 231 -7.41 -10.06 15.37
CA VAL A 231 -6.92 -9.54 14.09
C VAL A 231 -5.52 -8.98 14.32
N ILE A 232 -4.62 -9.15 13.34
CA ILE A 232 -3.28 -8.56 13.40
C ILE A 232 -3.44 -7.04 13.45
N ASN A 233 -2.98 -6.41 14.53
CA ASN A 233 -2.93 -4.95 14.61
C ASN A 233 -1.84 -4.45 13.65
N LEU A 234 -2.22 -3.82 12.55
CA LEU A 234 -1.25 -3.32 11.56
C LEU A 234 -0.32 -2.23 12.11
N SER A 235 -0.80 -1.55 13.15
CA SER A 235 -0.11 -0.52 13.92
C SER A 235 0.07 -0.95 15.39
N GLU A 236 0.50 -2.20 15.63
CA GLU A 236 0.72 -2.74 16.99
C GLU A 236 1.54 -1.80 17.89
N ASP A 237 2.54 -1.20 17.27
CA ASP A 237 3.38 -0.11 17.72
C ASP A 237 2.57 1.04 18.35
N ILE A 238 1.69 1.66 17.56
CA ILE A 238 0.85 2.78 18.00
C ILE A 238 -0.04 2.35 19.18
N PHE A 239 -0.61 1.15 19.12
CA PHE A 239 -1.46 0.63 20.21
C PHE A 239 -0.68 0.40 21.51
N ALA A 240 0.60 0.00 21.42
CA ALA A 240 1.48 -0.06 22.58
C ALA A 240 1.66 1.34 23.19
N GLY A 241 1.84 2.36 22.36
CA GLY A 241 1.91 3.74 22.80
C GLY A 241 0.62 4.21 23.49
N PHE A 242 -0.54 3.92 22.90
CA PHE A 242 -1.84 4.21 23.53
C PHE A 242 -1.97 3.56 24.90
N ASN A 243 -1.52 2.30 25.05
CA ASN A 243 -1.55 1.60 26.33
C ASN A 243 -0.63 2.22 27.36
N SER A 244 0.59 2.59 26.97
CA SER A 244 1.55 3.25 27.85
C SER A 244 0.92 4.51 28.45
N THR A 245 0.39 5.39 27.59
CA THR A 245 -0.22 6.65 28.02
C THR A 245 -1.52 6.47 28.79
N LEU A 246 -2.39 5.53 28.40
CA LEU A 246 -3.60 5.20 29.17
C LEU A 246 -3.28 4.68 30.59
N ARG A 247 -2.10 4.11 30.80
CA ARG A 247 -1.63 3.63 32.10
C ARG A 247 -0.83 4.66 32.89
N GLY A 248 -0.69 5.89 32.37
CA GLY A 248 0.09 6.97 32.98
C GLY A 248 1.58 6.94 32.66
N GLY A 249 2.01 6.10 31.72
CA GLY A 249 3.38 6.08 31.20
C GLY A 249 3.65 7.21 30.21
N ASN A 250 4.93 7.54 30.02
CA ASN A 250 5.37 8.52 29.04
C ASN A 250 6.33 7.87 28.03
N ILE A 251 6.27 8.28 26.77
CA ILE A 251 7.18 7.81 25.72
C ILE A 251 8.13 8.97 25.40
N THR A 252 9.40 8.79 25.74
CA THR A 252 10.43 9.81 25.49
C THR A 252 10.94 9.74 24.06
N HIS A 253 11.39 10.87 23.52
CA HIS A 253 12.13 10.93 22.26
C HIS A 253 13.61 11.12 22.57
N HIS A 254 14.45 10.26 22.01
CA HIS A 254 15.90 10.34 22.15
C HIS A 254 16.51 10.47 20.75
N GLU A 255 17.31 11.52 20.59
CA GLU A 255 18.00 11.80 19.34
C GLU A 255 19.26 10.95 19.22
N TYR A 256 19.51 10.47 18.03
CA TYR A 256 20.74 9.76 17.69
C TYR A 256 21.41 10.50 16.54
N ILE A 257 22.71 10.70 16.64
CA ILE A 257 23.49 11.50 15.67
C ILE A 257 23.43 10.89 14.27
N GLN A 258 23.41 9.56 14.13
CA GLN A 258 23.26 8.90 12.83
C GLN A 258 22.85 7.43 12.98
N LEU A 259 21.68 7.07 12.45
CA LEU A 259 21.26 5.66 12.32
C LEU A 259 20.44 5.51 11.03
N GLY A 260 21.03 4.87 10.03
CA GLY A 260 20.44 4.79 8.69
C GLY A 260 19.86 3.42 8.40
N LYS A 261 18.62 3.40 7.91
CA LYS A 261 17.98 2.22 7.37
C LYS A 261 18.00 2.34 5.86
N GLY A 262 18.86 1.56 5.21
CA GLY A 262 18.89 1.47 3.75
C GLY A 262 17.56 0.95 3.24
N ARG A 263 16.71 1.85 2.72
CA ARG A 263 15.45 1.49 2.08
C ARG A 263 15.42 2.07 0.68
N ASP A 264 15.55 1.17 -0.28
CA ASP A 264 15.20 1.45 -1.66
C ASP A 264 13.68 1.67 -1.75
N VAL A 265 13.25 2.86 -2.19
CA VAL A 265 11.85 3.29 -2.28
C VAL A 265 11.40 3.60 -3.72
N GLY A 266 10.77 2.62 -4.37
CA GLY A 266 10.00 2.81 -5.60
C GLY A 266 8.53 3.17 -5.35
N MET A 267 7.83 3.63 -6.39
CA MET A 267 6.44 4.11 -6.30
C MET A 267 5.48 3.08 -5.69
N ASN A 268 5.57 1.81 -6.11
CA ASN A 268 4.75 0.72 -5.59
C ASN A 268 5.11 0.36 -4.14
N GLN A 269 6.37 0.47 -3.74
CA GLN A 269 6.79 0.21 -2.36
C GLN A 269 6.28 1.30 -1.41
N ILE A 270 6.36 2.57 -1.84
CA ILE A 270 5.86 3.71 -1.07
C ILE A 270 4.34 3.62 -0.96
N SER A 271 3.63 3.37 -2.06
CA SER A 271 2.17 3.27 -2.04
C SER A 271 1.67 2.12 -1.16
N ASN A 272 2.37 0.97 -1.12
CA ASN A 272 2.03 -0.10 -0.18
C ASN A 272 2.29 0.27 1.28
N PHE A 273 3.35 1.04 1.55
CA PHE A 273 3.63 1.55 2.89
C PHE A 273 2.54 2.52 3.33
N GLU A 274 2.18 3.49 2.49
CA GLU A 274 1.10 4.44 2.76
C GLU A 274 -0.26 3.75 2.93
N ALA A 275 -0.56 2.75 2.10
CA ALA A 275 -1.75 1.92 2.26
C ALA A 275 -1.77 1.21 3.62
N LYS A 276 -0.62 0.70 4.08
CA LYS A 276 -0.49 0.06 5.41
C LYS A 276 -0.76 1.08 6.52
N VAL A 277 -0.17 2.28 6.46
CA VAL A 277 -0.35 3.32 7.48
C VAL A 277 -1.79 3.85 7.50
N ALA A 278 -2.39 4.08 6.33
CA ALA A 278 -3.78 4.54 6.20
C ALA A 278 -4.78 3.51 6.74
N ASN A 279 -4.58 2.23 6.43
CA ASN A 279 -5.36 1.13 7.00
C ASN A 279 -5.22 1.07 8.53
N GLY A 280 -3.99 1.12 9.04
CA GLY A 280 -3.73 1.12 10.49
C GLY A 280 -4.37 2.31 11.21
N ASN A 281 -4.38 3.50 10.58
CA ASN A 281 -5.10 4.66 11.11
C ASN A 281 -6.61 4.48 11.08
N GLY A 282 -7.17 3.84 10.04
CA GLY A 282 -8.59 3.48 10.02
C GLY A 282 -8.98 2.56 11.18
N GLU A 283 -8.13 1.58 11.52
CA GLU A 283 -8.33 0.72 12.70
C GLU A 283 -8.23 1.51 14.02
N GLN A 284 -7.29 2.45 14.10
CA GLN A 284 -7.18 3.34 15.26
C GLN A 284 -8.44 4.17 15.48
N THR A 285 -9.00 4.78 14.42
CA THR A 285 -10.25 5.55 14.49
C THR A 285 -11.41 4.73 15.03
N LEU A 286 -11.49 3.45 14.64
CA LEU A 286 -12.54 2.53 15.10
C LEU A 286 -12.26 1.96 16.50
N CYS A 287 -11.08 2.22 17.09
CA CYS A 287 -10.66 1.63 18.34
C CYS A 287 -11.23 2.36 19.57
N ARG A 288 -11.60 1.59 20.59
CA ARG A 288 -12.00 2.09 21.92
C ARG A 288 -10.86 2.82 22.65
N ASP A 289 -9.61 2.57 22.30
CA ASP A 289 -8.46 3.22 22.95
C ASP A 289 -8.40 4.72 22.63
N ILE A 290 -8.71 5.12 21.40
CA ILE A 290 -8.82 6.55 21.04
C ILE A 290 -9.96 7.22 21.79
N TYR A 291 -11.11 6.55 21.89
CA TYR A 291 -12.22 7.04 22.71
C TYR A 291 -11.80 7.28 24.17
N ARG A 292 -11.05 6.35 24.77
CA ARG A 292 -10.54 6.48 26.15
C ARG A 292 -9.48 7.57 26.31
N LEU A 293 -8.58 7.72 25.33
CA LEU A 293 -7.57 8.77 25.33
C LEU A 293 -8.23 10.15 25.25
N GLY A 294 -9.23 10.30 24.37
CA GLY A 294 -9.98 11.54 24.23
C GLY A 294 -10.67 12.01 25.52
N HIS A 295 -11.09 11.10 26.40
CA HIS A 295 -11.67 11.45 27.70
C HIS A 295 -10.63 11.83 28.76
N ARG A 296 -9.34 11.51 28.53
CA ARG A 296 -8.26 11.76 29.50
C ARG A 296 -7.33 12.90 29.10
N PHE A 297 -7.36 13.31 27.83
CA PHE A 297 -6.55 14.40 27.33
C PHE A 297 -7.21 15.75 27.57
N ASP A 298 -6.38 16.72 27.95
CA ASP A 298 -6.71 18.13 27.88
C ASP A 298 -6.84 18.57 26.42
N PHE A 299 -7.43 19.75 26.20
CA PHE A 299 -7.73 20.27 24.87
C PHE A 299 -6.52 20.25 23.94
N TYR A 300 -5.34 20.67 24.40
CA TYR A 300 -4.14 20.74 23.57
C TYR A 300 -3.66 19.35 23.15
N ARG A 301 -3.57 18.39 24.09
CA ARG A 301 -3.20 17.01 23.77
C ARG A 301 -4.22 16.33 22.86
N MET A 302 -5.51 16.59 23.07
CA MET A 302 -6.56 16.05 22.21
C MET A 302 -6.44 16.61 20.79
N LEU A 303 -6.22 17.92 20.64
CA LEU A 303 -6.02 18.58 19.35
C LEU A 303 -4.78 18.02 18.63
N SER A 304 -3.67 17.89 19.36
CA SER A 304 -2.44 17.32 18.83
C SER A 304 -2.60 15.85 18.44
N LEU A 305 -3.24 15.03 19.27
CA LEU A 305 -3.59 13.64 18.91
C LEU A 305 -4.41 13.61 17.63
N TYR A 306 -5.43 14.46 17.50
CA TYR A 306 -6.26 14.54 16.30
C TYR A 306 -5.38 14.84 15.07
N PHE A 307 -4.63 15.94 15.05
CA PHE A 307 -3.89 16.33 13.84
C PHE A 307 -2.70 15.43 13.50
N THR A 308 -2.14 14.71 14.46
CA THR A 308 -0.96 13.85 14.23
C THR A 308 -1.28 12.38 13.98
N THR A 309 -2.49 11.93 14.34
CA THR A 309 -2.94 10.56 14.11
C THR A 309 -4.14 10.55 13.16
N VAL A 310 -5.34 10.37 13.69
CA VAL A 310 -6.58 10.11 12.94
C VAL A 310 -7.02 11.29 12.08
N GLY A 311 -6.92 12.51 12.59
CA GLY A 311 -7.39 13.73 11.94
C GLY A 311 -6.68 14.02 10.63
N PHE A 312 -5.40 13.69 10.49
CA PHE A 312 -4.69 13.84 9.22
C PHE A 312 -5.33 13.00 8.09
N TYR A 313 -5.63 11.73 8.37
CA TYR A 313 -6.26 10.82 7.40
C TYR A 313 -7.75 11.13 7.19
N PHE A 314 -8.44 11.52 8.27
CA PHE A 314 -9.84 11.97 8.19
C PHE A 314 -9.97 13.23 7.32
N ASN A 315 -9.16 14.26 7.56
CA ASN A 315 -9.16 15.49 6.77
C ASN A 315 -8.80 15.21 5.30
N SER A 316 -7.86 14.30 5.05
CA SER A 316 -7.52 13.85 3.69
C SER A 316 -8.73 13.23 2.98
N MET A 317 -9.47 12.37 3.67
CA MET A 317 -10.69 11.77 3.14
C MET A 317 -11.77 12.81 2.89
N VAL A 318 -11.99 13.74 3.83
CA VAL A 318 -12.96 14.84 3.69
C VAL A 318 -12.60 15.71 2.49
N ALA A 319 -11.33 16.05 2.29
CA ALA A 319 -10.89 16.85 1.14
C ALA A 319 -11.29 16.20 -0.19
N VAL A 320 -11.05 14.90 -0.36
CA VAL A 320 -11.46 14.16 -1.56
C VAL A 320 -12.98 14.08 -1.68
N LEU A 321 -13.70 13.82 -0.59
CA LEU A 321 -15.17 13.79 -0.59
C LEU A 321 -15.76 15.14 -1.00
N THR A 322 -15.16 16.26 -0.57
CA THR A 322 -15.58 17.60 -0.98
C THR A 322 -15.45 17.79 -2.49
N VAL A 323 -14.39 17.26 -3.13
CA VAL A 323 -14.27 17.30 -4.60
C VAL A 323 -15.42 16.56 -5.28
N TYR A 324 -15.80 15.38 -4.77
CA TYR A 324 -16.94 14.62 -5.28
C TYR A 324 -18.27 15.36 -5.08
N VAL A 325 -18.55 15.82 -3.87
CA VAL A 325 -19.77 16.58 -3.54
C VAL A 325 -19.85 17.84 -4.38
N PHE A 326 -18.73 18.54 -4.57
CA PHE A 326 -18.63 19.73 -5.40
C PHE A 326 -19.00 19.44 -6.86
N LEU A 327 -18.36 18.46 -7.50
CA LEU A 327 -18.63 18.15 -8.91
C LEU A 327 -20.03 17.60 -9.15
N TYR A 328 -20.49 16.66 -8.31
CA TYR A 328 -21.85 16.15 -8.43
C TYR A 328 -22.89 17.24 -8.15
N GLY A 329 -22.68 18.07 -7.13
CA GLY A 329 -23.55 19.19 -6.81
C GLY A 329 -23.63 20.18 -7.98
N ARG A 330 -22.48 20.56 -8.55
CA ARG A 330 -22.42 21.42 -9.74
C ARG A 330 -23.11 20.80 -10.95
N LEU A 331 -22.85 19.52 -11.20
CA LEU A 331 -23.51 18.81 -12.29
C LEU A 331 -25.03 18.87 -12.15
N TYR A 332 -25.58 18.63 -10.95
CA TYR A 332 -27.02 18.68 -10.72
C TYR A 332 -27.60 20.10 -10.90
N LEU A 333 -26.85 21.15 -10.55
CA LEU A 333 -27.25 22.54 -10.83
C LEU A 333 -27.28 22.85 -12.32
N VAL A 334 -26.31 22.36 -13.10
CA VAL A 334 -26.29 22.50 -14.56
C VAL A 334 -27.45 21.74 -15.18
N LEU A 335 -27.60 20.45 -14.85
CA LEU A 335 -28.61 19.58 -15.46
C LEU A 335 -30.05 19.97 -15.08
N SER A 336 -30.26 20.59 -13.92
CA SER A 336 -31.58 21.13 -13.56
C SER A 336 -31.92 22.45 -14.26
N GLY A 337 -30.93 23.13 -14.86
CA GLY A 337 -31.08 24.48 -15.41
C GLY A 337 -31.08 25.59 -14.36
N LEU A 338 -31.01 25.24 -13.07
CA LEU A 338 -30.99 26.20 -11.95
C LEU A 338 -29.75 27.11 -12.02
N GLU A 339 -28.59 26.58 -12.42
CA GLU A 339 -27.37 27.37 -12.59
C GLU A 339 -27.55 28.52 -13.59
N LYS A 340 -28.23 28.26 -14.71
CA LYS A 340 -28.53 29.30 -15.70
C LYS A 340 -29.45 30.37 -15.11
N SER A 341 -30.46 29.96 -14.33
CA SER A 341 -31.38 30.90 -13.67
C SER A 341 -30.65 31.78 -12.65
N ILE A 342 -29.76 31.21 -11.83
CA ILE A 342 -29.00 31.96 -10.81
C ILE A 342 -28.06 32.98 -11.46
N LEU A 343 -27.39 32.61 -12.55
CA LEU A 343 -26.43 33.50 -13.23
C LEU A 343 -27.10 34.63 -14.04
N GLN A 344 -28.35 34.43 -14.46
CA GLN A 344 -29.14 35.45 -15.16
C GLN A 344 -29.83 36.42 -14.20
N ASP A 345 -29.78 36.16 -12.89
CA ASP A 345 -30.34 37.03 -11.87
C ASP A 345 -29.49 38.31 -11.72
N PRO A 346 -30.07 39.51 -12.01
CA PRO A 346 -29.34 40.77 -11.93
C PRO A 346 -28.83 41.10 -10.52
N ASP A 347 -29.46 40.59 -9.45
CA ASP A 347 -29.03 40.84 -8.07
C ASP A 347 -27.73 40.10 -7.70
N ILE A 348 -27.35 39.08 -8.49
CA ILE A 348 -26.21 38.19 -8.24
C ILE A 348 -24.99 38.57 -9.11
N GLN A 349 -25.09 39.55 -10.01
CA GLN A 349 -24.04 39.86 -11.00
C GLN A 349 -22.73 40.49 -10.45
N ASN A 350 -22.63 40.79 -9.15
CA ASN A 350 -21.43 41.39 -8.53
C ASN A 350 -20.67 40.45 -7.57
N ILE A 351 -20.22 39.29 -8.07
CA ILE A 351 -19.45 38.28 -7.30
C ILE A 351 -17.93 38.57 -7.28
N LYS A 352 -17.45 39.70 -7.83
CA LYS A 352 -16.01 40.05 -7.87
C LYS A 352 -15.25 39.83 -6.55
N PRO A 353 -15.79 40.17 -5.36
CA PRO A 353 -15.10 39.91 -4.09
C PRO A 353 -14.91 38.41 -3.81
N PHE A 354 -15.91 37.59 -4.13
CA PHE A 354 -15.83 36.13 -3.99
C PHE A 354 -14.88 35.53 -5.02
N GLU A 355 -14.86 36.03 -6.26
CA GLU A 355 -13.88 35.63 -7.26
C GLU A 355 -12.45 35.91 -6.84
N ASN A 356 -12.20 37.11 -6.31
CA ASN A 356 -10.89 37.48 -5.78
C ASN A 356 -10.49 36.64 -4.56
N ALA A 357 -11.43 36.33 -3.67
CA ALA A 357 -11.19 35.45 -2.53
C ALA A 357 -10.82 34.02 -2.97
N LEU A 358 -11.53 33.48 -3.97
CA LEU A 358 -11.28 32.14 -4.50
C LEU A 358 -9.95 32.06 -5.25
N ALA A 359 -9.63 33.09 -6.04
CA ALA A 359 -8.33 33.22 -6.70
C ALA A 359 -7.19 33.25 -5.67
N THR A 360 -7.33 34.06 -4.61
CA THR A 360 -6.33 34.16 -3.53
C THR A 360 -6.18 32.83 -2.77
N GLN A 361 -7.28 32.14 -2.45
CA GLN A 361 -7.25 30.81 -1.81
C GLN A 361 -6.58 29.76 -2.69
N SER A 362 -6.85 29.76 -4.00
CA SER A 362 -6.25 28.81 -4.94
C SER A 362 -4.74 29.00 -5.10
N ILE A 363 -4.23 30.23 -4.98
CA ILE A 363 -2.79 30.52 -5.15
C ILE A 363 -2.00 30.34 -3.84
N PHE A 364 -2.53 30.82 -2.70
CA PHE A 364 -1.77 30.88 -1.45
C PHE A 364 -2.05 29.72 -0.47
N GLN A 365 -3.22 29.09 -0.52
CA GLN A 365 -3.64 28.11 0.50
C GLN A 365 -3.42 26.64 0.08
N LEU A 366 -3.10 26.38 -1.20
CA LEU A 366 -2.78 25.03 -1.70
C LEU A 366 -1.38 24.60 -1.23
N GLY A 367 -1.32 23.75 -0.21
CA GLY A 367 -0.16 22.92 0.13
C GLY A 367 1.03 23.61 0.80
N MET A 368 1.23 24.92 0.65
CA MET A 368 2.39 25.64 1.19
C MET A 368 2.50 25.55 2.73
N LEU A 369 1.36 25.57 3.44
CA LEU A 369 1.35 25.42 4.91
C LEU A 369 1.82 24.03 5.38
N LEU A 370 1.53 22.97 4.61
CA LEU A 370 1.98 21.62 4.94
C LEU A 370 3.48 21.43 4.67
N VAL A 371 4.06 22.26 3.79
CA VAL A 371 5.49 22.25 3.46
C VAL A 371 6.31 23.10 4.43
N LEU A 372 5.67 24.01 5.17
CA LEU A 372 6.33 24.91 6.11
C LEU A 372 7.21 24.18 7.16
N PRO A 373 6.76 23.11 7.85
CA PRO A 373 7.60 22.41 8.81
C PRO A 373 8.89 21.85 8.18
N MET A 374 8.79 21.33 6.96
CA MET A 374 9.94 20.83 6.20
C MET A 374 10.89 21.98 5.82
N MET A 375 10.36 23.11 5.34
CA MET A 375 11.20 24.28 5.00
C MET A 375 11.89 24.87 6.22
N MET A 376 11.20 24.90 7.37
CA MET A 376 11.78 25.38 8.62
C MET A 376 12.90 24.45 9.09
N GLU A 377 12.69 23.13 9.05
CA GLU A 377 13.72 22.16 9.43
C GLU A 377 14.96 22.28 8.53
N VAL A 378 14.78 22.21 7.21
CA VAL A 378 15.90 22.35 6.26
C VAL A 378 16.55 23.74 6.34
N GLY A 379 15.75 24.78 6.59
CA GLY A 379 16.23 26.15 6.75
C GLY A 379 17.11 26.33 7.98
N LEU A 380 16.75 25.69 9.09
CA LEU A 380 17.52 25.71 10.34
C LEU A 380 18.77 24.83 10.25
N GLU A 381 18.71 23.67 9.59
CA GLU A 381 19.85 22.74 9.48
C GLU A 381 20.87 23.13 8.41
N LYS A 382 20.40 23.59 7.24
CA LYS A 382 21.23 23.81 6.04
C LYS A 382 21.22 25.26 5.53
N GLY A 383 20.45 26.15 6.15
CA GLY A 383 20.27 27.54 5.75
C GLY A 383 19.07 27.77 4.83
N PHE A 384 18.36 28.90 5.02
CA PHE A 384 17.13 29.23 4.30
C PHE A 384 17.29 29.36 2.78
N GLY A 385 18.43 29.88 2.28
CA GLY A 385 18.68 29.95 0.84
C GLY A 385 18.74 28.56 0.19
N ARG A 386 19.35 27.59 0.88
CA ARG A 386 19.40 26.20 0.43
C ARG A 386 18.05 25.52 0.56
N ALA A 387 17.30 25.79 1.62
CA ALA A 387 15.93 25.29 1.77
C ALA A 387 15.02 25.74 0.62
N LEU A 388 15.11 27.00 0.21
CA LEU A 388 14.37 27.52 -0.94
C LEU A 388 14.78 26.83 -2.25
N ALA A 389 16.08 26.64 -2.49
CA ALA A 389 16.58 25.92 -3.65
C ALA A 389 16.10 24.46 -3.67
N GLU A 390 16.21 23.74 -2.55
CA GLU A 390 15.72 22.36 -2.41
C GLU A 390 14.20 22.28 -2.64
N PHE A 391 13.42 23.26 -2.15
CA PHE A 391 11.98 23.34 -2.41
C PHE A 391 11.67 23.51 -3.90
N VAL A 392 12.34 24.45 -4.60
CA VAL A 392 12.16 24.66 -6.05
C VAL A 392 12.52 23.40 -6.84
N ILE A 393 13.62 22.74 -6.49
CA ILE A 393 14.03 21.48 -7.12
C ILE A 393 12.97 20.40 -6.92
N MET A 394 12.37 20.27 -5.73
CA MET A 394 11.29 19.32 -5.50
C MET A 394 10.07 19.59 -6.39
N GLN A 395 9.71 20.87 -6.62
CA GLN A 395 8.61 21.21 -7.53
C GLN A 395 8.93 20.80 -8.97
N LEU A 396 10.15 21.07 -9.45
CA LEU A 396 10.61 20.71 -10.80
C LEU A 396 10.67 19.19 -11.01
N GLN A 397 10.90 18.41 -9.95
CA GLN A 397 10.88 16.96 -9.98
C GLN A 397 9.45 16.36 -9.87
N LEU A 398 8.41 17.18 -9.97
CA LEU A 398 7.00 16.79 -9.90
C LEU A 398 6.55 16.28 -8.52
N ALA A 399 7.10 16.82 -7.43
CA ALA A 399 6.59 16.54 -6.07
C ALA A 399 5.05 16.75 -5.93
N PRO A 400 4.43 17.79 -6.51
CA PRO A 400 2.97 17.94 -6.48
C PRO A 400 2.21 16.74 -7.08
N VAL A 401 2.72 16.16 -8.17
CA VAL A 401 2.10 14.98 -8.81
C VAL A 401 2.20 13.77 -7.89
N PHE A 402 3.36 13.56 -7.28
CA PHE A 402 3.61 12.49 -6.33
C PHE A 402 2.69 12.59 -5.09
N PHE A 403 2.69 13.74 -4.41
CA PHE A 403 1.89 13.91 -3.18
C PHE A 403 0.38 13.92 -3.43
N THR A 404 -0.08 14.45 -4.58
CA THR A 404 -1.49 14.39 -4.98
C THR A 404 -1.94 12.96 -5.27
N PHE A 405 -1.07 12.13 -5.83
CA PHE A 405 -1.33 10.70 -5.96
C PHE A 405 -1.43 10.01 -4.58
N HIS A 406 -0.52 10.34 -3.66
CA HIS A 406 -0.52 9.75 -2.31
C HIS A 406 -1.78 10.09 -1.50
N LEU A 407 -2.37 11.26 -1.73
CA LEU A 407 -3.67 11.64 -1.17
C LEU A 407 -4.78 10.62 -1.54
N GLY A 408 -4.76 10.12 -2.78
CA GLY A 408 -5.70 9.08 -3.25
C GLY A 408 -5.52 7.76 -2.51
N THR A 409 -4.27 7.33 -2.35
CA THR A 409 -3.90 6.12 -1.59
C THR A 409 -4.39 6.22 -0.15
N LYS A 410 -4.04 7.30 0.56
CA LYS A 410 -4.44 7.53 1.95
C LYS A 410 -5.95 7.49 2.11
N THR A 411 -6.66 8.21 1.26
CA THR A 411 -8.13 8.30 1.29
C THR A 411 -8.80 6.96 1.02
N HIS A 412 -8.36 6.22 0.01
CA HIS A 412 -8.98 4.96 -0.38
C HIS A 412 -8.89 3.92 0.74
N TYR A 413 -7.68 3.69 1.27
CA TYR A 413 -7.44 2.65 2.27
C TYR A 413 -8.00 3.03 3.65
N TYR A 414 -7.89 4.32 4.03
CA TYR A 414 -8.53 4.82 5.24
C TYR A 414 -10.06 4.67 5.16
N GLY A 415 -10.69 5.19 4.11
CA GLY A 415 -12.15 5.13 3.93
C GLY A 415 -12.68 3.70 3.86
N ARG A 416 -12.00 2.80 3.14
CA ARG A 416 -12.36 1.38 3.08
C ARG A 416 -12.35 0.72 4.46
N THR A 417 -11.34 1.04 5.28
CA THR A 417 -11.23 0.50 6.64
C THR A 417 -12.32 1.06 7.56
N ILE A 418 -12.65 2.36 7.46
CA ILE A 418 -13.75 2.97 8.22
C ILE A 418 -15.11 2.33 7.87
N LEU A 419 -15.36 2.08 6.58
CA LEU A 419 -16.64 1.56 6.11
C LEU A 419 -16.83 0.07 6.40
N HIS A 420 -15.80 -0.74 6.11
CA HIS A 420 -15.94 -2.20 6.10
C HIS A 420 -15.20 -2.90 7.25
N GLY A 421 -14.24 -2.21 7.88
CA GLY A 421 -13.31 -2.82 8.83
C GLY A 421 -12.38 -3.85 8.18
N GLY A 422 -11.55 -4.49 8.99
CA GLY A 422 -10.73 -5.64 8.56
C GLY A 422 -9.59 -5.24 7.64
N ALA A 423 -8.64 -4.47 8.14
CA ALA A 423 -7.51 -4.06 7.36
C ALA A 423 -6.62 -5.26 6.99
N LYS A 424 -6.25 -5.36 5.72
CA LYS A 424 -5.43 -6.44 5.18
C LYS A 424 -3.96 -6.05 5.24
N TYR A 425 -3.13 -6.91 5.83
CA TYR A 425 -1.68 -6.75 5.74
C TYR A 425 -1.23 -6.83 4.27
N ARG A 426 -0.54 -5.78 3.83
CA ARG A 426 0.14 -5.73 2.54
C ARG A 426 1.63 -5.66 2.82
N ALA A 427 2.36 -6.69 2.39
CA ALA A 427 3.81 -6.72 2.56
C ALA A 427 4.43 -5.59 1.74
N THR A 428 5.14 -4.68 2.41
CA THR A 428 6.00 -3.72 1.73
C THR A 428 7.24 -4.48 1.26
N GLY A 429 7.26 -4.92 0.01
CA GLY A 429 8.37 -5.69 -0.56
C GLY A 429 9.71 -4.97 -0.44
N ARG A 430 10.82 -5.74 -0.43
CA ARG A 430 12.20 -5.24 -0.51
C ARG A 430 12.75 -5.54 -1.90
N GLY A 431 12.44 -4.69 -2.86
CA GLY A 431 12.96 -4.74 -4.23
C GLY A 431 13.84 -3.53 -4.54
N PHE A 432 14.58 -3.61 -5.64
CA PHE A 432 15.41 -2.51 -6.13
C PHE A 432 14.56 -1.44 -6.83
N VAL A 433 14.76 -0.16 -6.50
CA VAL A 433 13.99 0.99 -7.04
C VAL A 433 14.12 1.13 -8.56
N VAL A 434 15.24 0.66 -9.12
CA VAL A 434 15.57 0.79 -10.55
C VAL A 434 14.77 -0.21 -11.41
N LEU A 435 14.03 -1.13 -10.79
CA LEU A 435 13.25 -2.12 -11.52
C LEU A 435 11.95 -1.51 -12.04
N HIS A 436 11.76 -1.64 -13.34
CA HIS A 436 10.52 -1.34 -14.03
C HIS A 436 9.38 -2.25 -13.53
N ALA A 437 8.27 -1.64 -13.12
CA ALA A 437 7.04 -2.34 -12.77
C ALA A 437 6.15 -2.50 -14.02
N LYS A 438 5.64 -3.71 -14.24
CA LYS A 438 4.82 -4.02 -15.42
C LYS A 438 3.47 -3.29 -15.39
N PHE A 439 2.87 -3.03 -16.55
CA PHE A 439 1.53 -2.45 -16.67
C PHE A 439 0.46 -3.24 -15.91
N ALA A 440 0.47 -4.58 -15.98
CA ALA A 440 -0.47 -5.42 -15.25
C ALA A 440 -0.33 -5.28 -13.73
N GLU A 441 0.89 -5.10 -13.22
CA GLU A 441 1.15 -4.90 -11.79
C GLU A 441 0.60 -3.54 -11.32
N ASN A 442 0.96 -2.46 -12.01
CA ASN A 442 0.47 -1.12 -11.70
C ASN A 442 -1.07 -1.04 -11.80
N TYR A 443 -1.65 -1.69 -12.81
CA TYR A 443 -3.10 -1.74 -12.98
C TYR A 443 -3.81 -2.42 -11.82
N ARG A 444 -3.36 -3.61 -11.43
CA ARG A 444 -3.93 -4.35 -10.28
C ARG A 444 -3.82 -3.54 -8.98
N MET A 445 -2.72 -2.81 -8.81
CA MET A 445 -2.48 -2.04 -7.60
C MET A 445 -3.33 -0.77 -7.50
N TYR A 446 -3.55 -0.08 -8.63
CA TYR A 446 -4.15 1.26 -8.64
C TYR A 446 -5.56 1.36 -9.26
N SER A 447 -6.08 0.29 -9.88
CA SER A 447 -7.41 0.29 -10.51
C SER A 447 -8.51 0.82 -9.58
N ARG A 448 -8.67 0.24 -8.38
CA ARG A 448 -9.72 0.64 -7.41
C ARG A 448 -9.40 1.89 -6.60
N SER A 449 -8.12 2.10 -6.32
CA SER A 449 -7.67 3.18 -5.44
C SER A 449 -7.59 4.52 -6.15
N HIS A 450 -7.29 4.54 -7.47
CA HIS A 450 -7.06 5.75 -8.25
C HIS A 450 -7.82 5.74 -9.58
N PHE A 451 -7.62 4.74 -10.45
CA PHE A 451 -8.05 4.83 -11.86
C PHE A 451 -9.56 4.95 -12.03
N VAL A 452 -10.34 4.09 -11.37
CA VAL A 452 -11.80 4.17 -11.38
C VAL A 452 -12.29 5.53 -10.88
N LYS A 453 -11.72 6.02 -9.78
CA LYS A 453 -12.09 7.30 -9.18
C LYS A 453 -11.74 8.47 -10.09
N ALA A 454 -10.57 8.44 -10.71
CA ALA A 454 -10.12 9.46 -11.64
C ALA A 454 -10.96 9.49 -12.92
N LEU A 455 -11.33 8.33 -13.46
CA LEU A 455 -12.23 8.25 -14.61
C LEU A 455 -13.65 8.73 -14.29
N GLU A 456 -14.15 8.46 -13.09
CA GLU A 456 -15.43 9.02 -12.63
C GLU A 456 -15.38 10.56 -12.60
N LEU A 457 -14.33 11.14 -12.00
CA LEU A 457 -14.13 12.59 -11.98
C LEU A 457 -13.90 13.16 -13.39
N LEU A 458 -13.19 12.45 -14.26
CA LEU A 458 -12.99 12.83 -15.66
C LEU A 458 -14.30 12.91 -16.42
N ILE A 459 -15.16 11.90 -16.30
CA ILE A 459 -16.49 11.88 -16.94
C ILE A 459 -17.35 13.04 -16.40
N LEU A 460 -17.32 13.30 -15.09
CA LEU A 460 -18.02 14.45 -14.50
C LEU A 460 -17.52 15.78 -15.06
N LEU A 461 -16.20 15.95 -15.20
CA LEU A 461 -15.60 17.15 -15.79
C LEU A 461 -15.96 17.32 -17.27
N VAL A 462 -15.97 16.23 -18.06
CA VAL A 462 -16.36 16.27 -19.47
C VAL A 462 -17.83 16.65 -19.62
N VAL A 463 -18.72 16.10 -18.78
CA VAL A 463 -20.14 16.49 -18.81
C VAL A 463 -20.34 17.92 -18.32
N TYR A 464 -19.63 18.33 -17.27
CA TYR A 464 -19.66 19.72 -16.83
C TYR A 464 -19.18 20.68 -17.92
N LEU A 465 -18.12 20.31 -18.65
CA LEU A 465 -17.65 21.05 -19.83
C LEU A 465 -18.71 21.07 -20.93
N ALA A 466 -19.39 19.96 -21.21
CA ALA A 466 -20.37 19.86 -22.29
C ALA A 466 -21.64 20.70 -22.01
N TYR A 467 -22.18 20.66 -20.79
CA TYR A 467 -23.47 21.29 -20.44
C TYR A 467 -23.34 22.64 -19.70
N GLY A 468 -22.18 22.96 -19.11
CA GLY A 468 -21.96 24.16 -18.29
C GLY A 468 -21.66 25.44 -19.09
N SER A 469 -22.50 25.81 -20.07
CA SER A 469 -22.23 26.95 -20.96
C SER A 469 -22.15 28.31 -20.25
N SER A 470 -22.89 28.50 -19.15
CA SER A 470 -23.01 29.80 -18.47
C SER A 470 -21.79 30.19 -17.60
N TYR A 471 -20.98 29.22 -17.15
CA TYR A 471 -19.80 29.50 -16.31
C TYR A 471 -18.50 29.61 -17.13
N ARG A 472 -18.50 29.11 -18.38
CA ARG A 472 -17.31 29.05 -19.26
C ARG A 472 -16.74 30.44 -19.59
N SER A 473 -17.55 31.49 -19.53
CA SER A 473 -17.12 32.87 -19.80
C SER A 473 -16.41 33.56 -18.63
N SER A 474 -16.31 32.93 -17.45
CA SER A 474 -15.63 33.49 -16.28
C SER A 474 -14.29 32.79 -16.01
N SER A 475 -13.27 33.57 -15.64
CA SER A 475 -11.98 33.10 -15.11
C SER A 475 -12.13 32.12 -13.94
N LEU A 476 -13.22 32.20 -13.19
CA LEU A 476 -13.57 31.29 -12.11
C LEU A 476 -13.64 29.82 -12.52
N TYR A 477 -14.20 29.52 -13.70
CA TYR A 477 -14.31 28.14 -14.20
C TYR A 477 -12.93 27.49 -14.27
N LEU A 478 -11.95 28.24 -14.78
CA LEU A 478 -10.59 27.74 -14.95
C LEU A 478 -9.91 27.49 -13.61
N TYR A 479 -9.97 28.43 -12.66
CA TYR A 479 -9.33 28.29 -11.35
C TYR A 479 -9.90 27.11 -10.53
N VAL A 480 -11.20 26.90 -10.61
CA VAL A 480 -11.86 25.81 -9.87
C VAL A 480 -11.60 24.45 -10.52
N THR A 481 -11.70 24.36 -11.85
CA THR A 481 -11.60 23.07 -12.54
C THR A 481 -10.17 22.61 -12.77
N ILE A 482 -9.19 23.53 -12.92
CA ILE A 482 -7.78 23.15 -13.18
C ILE A 482 -7.20 22.28 -12.07
N SER A 483 -7.56 22.54 -10.82
CA SER A 483 -7.12 21.74 -9.67
C SER A 483 -7.66 20.31 -9.74
N ILE A 484 -8.89 20.14 -10.25
CA ILE A 484 -9.53 18.82 -10.40
C ILE A 484 -8.97 18.09 -11.62
N TRP A 485 -8.75 18.80 -12.74
CA TRP A 485 -8.03 18.24 -13.89
C TRP A 485 -6.64 17.76 -13.51
N PHE A 486 -5.91 18.54 -12.71
CA PHE A 486 -4.62 18.15 -12.16
C PHE A 486 -4.73 16.92 -11.26
N LEU A 487 -5.72 16.85 -10.36
CA LEU A 487 -5.99 15.67 -9.52
C LEU A 487 -6.23 14.41 -10.38
N VAL A 488 -7.08 14.50 -11.41
CA VAL A 488 -7.37 13.40 -12.35
C VAL A 488 -6.10 12.96 -13.07
N PHE A 489 -5.32 13.91 -13.60
CA PHE A 489 -4.05 13.63 -14.26
C PHE A 489 -3.08 12.89 -13.32
N CYS A 490 -2.92 13.37 -12.10
CA CYS A 490 -2.04 12.75 -11.11
C CYS A 490 -2.46 11.30 -10.83
N TRP A 491 -3.75 11.07 -10.58
CA TRP A 491 -4.28 9.73 -10.26
C TRP A 491 -4.18 8.74 -11.42
N LEU A 492 -4.23 9.19 -12.68
CA LEU A 492 -4.08 8.32 -13.84
C LEU A 492 -2.60 8.05 -14.19
N PHE A 493 -1.75 9.08 -14.17
CA PHE A 493 -0.43 9.02 -14.82
C PHE A 493 0.77 8.99 -13.88
N ALA A 494 0.65 9.40 -12.62
CA ALA A 494 1.76 9.34 -11.66
C ALA A 494 2.46 7.97 -11.56
N PRO A 495 1.76 6.81 -11.50
CA PRO A 495 2.44 5.53 -11.35
C PRO A 495 3.27 5.14 -12.59
N PHE A 496 3.03 5.76 -13.73
CA PHE A 496 3.79 5.55 -14.97
C PHE A 496 4.93 6.57 -15.11
N ILE A 497 4.67 7.84 -14.78
CA ILE A 497 5.69 8.90 -14.73
C ILE A 497 6.83 8.51 -13.79
N PHE A 498 6.50 7.94 -12.62
CA PHE A 498 7.49 7.55 -11.62
C PHE A 498 7.97 6.09 -11.75
N ASN A 499 7.71 5.43 -12.89
CA ASN A 499 8.15 4.06 -13.17
C ASN A 499 9.33 4.05 -14.15
N PRO A 500 10.53 3.56 -13.76
CA PRO A 500 11.70 3.53 -14.64
C PRO A 500 11.40 2.83 -15.99
N SER A 501 11.95 3.34 -17.09
CA SER A 501 11.79 2.79 -18.45
C SER A 501 10.35 2.62 -18.95
N CYS A 502 9.37 3.30 -18.33
CA CYS A 502 7.95 3.16 -18.70
C CYS A 502 7.63 3.72 -20.09
N PHE A 503 8.41 4.69 -20.59
CA PHE A 503 8.24 5.27 -21.92
C PHE A 503 9.27 4.73 -22.95
N GLU A 504 9.93 3.61 -22.66
CA GLU A 504 10.71 2.90 -23.69
C GLU A 504 9.77 2.06 -24.56
N TRP A 505 9.79 2.27 -25.88
CA TRP A 505 8.87 1.61 -26.82
C TRP A 505 8.85 0.08 -26.67
N HIS A 506 10.03 -0.57 -26.69
CA HIS A 506 10.12 -2.03 -26.59
C HIS A 506 9.51 -2.57 -25.29
N LYS A 507 9.79 -1.90 -24.16
CA LYS A 507 9.21 -2.27 -22.85
C LYS A 507 7.70 -2.06 -22.82
N THR A 508 7.22 -0.95 -23.38
CA THR A 508 5.79 -0.62 -23.44
C THR A 508 5.01 -1.67 -24.23
N VAL A 509 5.57 -2.16 -25.34
CA VAL A 509 4.96 -3.23 -26.14
C VAL A 509 4.93 -4.57 -25.38
N ASP A 510 6.03 -4.93 -24.70
CA ASP A 510 6.09 -6.14 -23.88
C ASP A 510 5.06 -6.12 -22.74
N ASP A 511 4.94 -4.98 -22.07
CA ASP A 511 4.00 -4.74 -20.97
C ASP A 511 2.54 -4.76 -21.43
N TRP A 512 2.26 -4.16 -22.60
CA TRP A 512 0.94 -4.25 -23.22
C TRP A 512 0.55 -5.70 -23.49
N ASN A 513 1.49 -6.49 -24.03
CA ASN A 513 1.27 -7.91 -24.30
C ASN A 513 1.06 -8.73 -23.01
N ASP A 514 1.81 -8.43 -21.95
CA ASP A 514 1.66 -9.05 -20.63
C ASP A 514 0.29 -8.74 -20.02
N TRP A 515 -0.12 -7.47 -20.03
CA TRP A 515 -1.45 -7.05 -19.57
C TRP A 515 -2.57 -7.71 -20.38
N TRP A 516 -2.43 -7.77 -21.71
CA TRP A 516 -3.40 -8.42 -22.59
C TRP A 516 -3.56 -9.91 -22.26
N LYS A 517 -2.45 -10.62 -22.03
CA LYS A 517 -2.47 -12.03 -21.61
C LYS A 517 -3.15 -12.20 -20.26
N TRP A 518 -2.85 -11.34 -19.28
CA TRP A 518 -3.49 -11.37 -17.97
C TRP A 518 -5.01 -11.12 -18.03
N MET A 519 -5.46 -10.17 -18.87
CA MET A 519 -6.87 -9.90 -19.13
C MET A 519 -7.59 -11.08 -19.82
N GLY A 520 -6.88 -11.80 -20.68
CA GLY A 520 -7.40 -12.95 -21.43
C GLY A 520 -7.51 -14.25 -20.62
N ASN A 521 -6.72 -14.39 -19.56
CA ASN A 521 -6.70 -15.60 -18.72
C ASN A 521 -7.94 -15.68 -17.82
N ARG A 522 -8.80 -16.68 -18.06
CA ARG A 522 -9.92 -17.02 -17.16
C ARG A 522 -9.39 -17.61 -15.84
N GLY A 523 -10.11 -17.31 -14.77
CA GLY A 523 -9.80 -17.79 -13.43
C GLY A 523 -10.13 -19.27 -13.28
N GLY A 524 -9.68 -19.83 -12.16
CA GLY A 524 -9.88 -21.22 -11.77
C GLY A 524 -9.61 -21.34 -10.27
N ILE A 525 -10.05 -22.45 -9.67
CA ILE A 525 -9.94 -22.64 -8.22
C ILE A 525 -8.46 -22.65 -7.83
N GLY A 526 -8.03 -21.65 -7.05
CA GLY A 526 -6.67 -21.55 -6.51
C GLY A 526 -5.65 -20.78 -7.37
N LEU A 527 -6.07 -20.16 -8.48
CA LEU A 527 -5.19 -19.28 -9.27
C LEU A 527 -4.89 -17.98 -8.52
N ALA A 528 -3.63 -17.52 -8.62
CA ALA A 528 -3.18 -16.30 -7.97
C ALA A 528 -3.66 -15.04 -8.73
N PRO A 529 -3.96 -13.91 -8.04
CA PRO A 529 -4.37 -12.65 -8.67
C PRO A 529 -3.43 -12.14 -9.78
N GLU A 530 -2.14 -12.48 -9.69
CA GLU A 530 -1.11 -12.04 -10.62
C GLU A 530 -1.20 -12.73 -11.98
N GLN A 531 -1.84 -13.91 -12.05
CA GLN A 531 -1.88 -14.76 -13.22
C GLN A 531 -3.17 -14.62 -14.04
N SER A 532 -4.27 -14.20 -13.40
CA SER A 532 -5.58 -14.07 -14.03
C SER A 532 -6.33 -12.83 -13.55
N TRP A 533 -6.91 -12.10 -14.50
CA TRP A 533 -7.81 -10.98 -14.21
C TRP A 533 -9.00 -11.39 -13.35
N GLU A 534 -9.57 -12.57 -13.59
CA GLU A 534 -10.76 -13.03 -12.86
C GLU A 534 -10.45 -13.34 -11.40
N ALA A 535 -9.30 -13.96 -11.11
CA ALA A 535 -8.82 -14.20 -9.75
C ALA A 535 -8.57 -12.87 -9.01
N TRP A 536 -7.94 -11.91 -9.68
CA TRP A 536 -7.74 -10.56 -9.15
C TRP A 536 -9.07 -9.84 -8.88
N TRP A 537 -9.98 -9.84 -9.86
CA TRP A 537 -11.32 -9.28 -9.77
C TRP A 537 -11.97 -9.81 -8.50
N VAL A 538 -12.15 -11.12 -8.36
CA VAL A 538 -12.78 -11.73 -7.17
C VAL A 538 -12.10 -11.32 -5.86
N SER A 539 -10.76 -11.25 -5.84
CA SER A 539 -9.99 -10.87 -4.64
C SER A 539 -10.23 -9.42 -4.19
N GLU A 540 -10.57 -8.51 -5.11
CA GLU A 540 -10.83 -7.10 -4.76
C GLU A 540 -12.10 -6.93 -3.92
N TYR A 541 -13.15 -7.74 -4.16
CA TYR A 541 -14.43 -7.67 -3.41
C TYR A 541 -14.44 -8.47 -2.11
N ASP A 542 -13.33 -9.15 -1.76
CA ASP A 542 -13.29 -10.00 -0.56
C ASP A 542 -13.64 -9.24 0.72
N HIS A 543 -13.35 -7.95 0.78
CA HIS A 543 -13.71 -7.10 1.91
C HIS A 543 -15.23 -6.98 2.14
N LEU A 544 -16.04 -7.03 1.09
CA LEU A 544 -17.50 -6.96 1.18
C LEU A 544 -18.10 -8.25 1.77
N LYS A 545 -17.40 -9.39 1.67
CA LYS A 545 -17.91 -10.69 2.16
C LYS A 545 -18.14 -10.71 3.68
N ASN A 546 -17.38 -9.89 4.42
CA ASN A 546 -17.45 -9.79 5.87
C ASN A 546 -18.06 -8.46 6.37
N ALA A 547 -18.48 -7.60 5.45
CA ALA A 547 -19.08 -6.30 5.75
C ALA A 547 -20.37 -6.43 6.59
N THR A 548 -20.73 -5.33 7.27
CA THR A 548 -21.97 -5.21 8.06
C THR A 548 -23.14 -4.80 7.18
N ILE A 549 -24.38 -5.04 7.60
CA ILE A 549 -25.57 -4.61 6.85
C ILE A 549 -25.57 -3.09 6.64
N ARG A 550 -25.16 -2.32 7.66
CA ARG A 550 -25.08 -0.86 7.58
C ARG A 550 -24.09 -0.39 6.51
N SER A 551 -22.92 -1.01 6.44
CA SER A 551 -21.92 -0.65 5.43
C SER A 551 -22.34 -1.06 4.01
N LEU A 552 -22.98 -2.22 3.86
CA LEU A 552 -23.56 -2.66 2.58
C LEU A 552 -24.69 -1.74 2.10
N LEU A 553 -25.56 -1.29 3.01
CA LEU A 553 -26.61 -0.31 2.68
C LEU A 553 -26.02 1.04 2.28
N LEU A 554 -24.96 1.49 2.95
CA LEU A 554 -24.30 2.74 2.60
C LEU A 554 -23.67 2.68 1.19
N GLU A 555 -23.00 1.57 0.84
CA GLU A 555 -22.47 1.37 -0.53
C GLU A 555 -23.60 1.41 -1.57
N PHE A 556 -24.74 0.77 -1.26
CA PHE A 556 -25.92 0.84 -2.13
C PHE A 556 -26.42 2.29 -2.29
N ILE A 557 -26.59 3.04 -1.20
CA ILE A 557 -27.02 4.44 -1.23
C ILE A 557 -26.04 5.29 -2.04
N LEU A 558 -24.74 5.11 -1.84
CA LEU A 558 -23.72 5.83 -2.60
C LEU A 558 -23.81 5.52 -4.10
N SER A 559 -24.11 4.28 -4.48
CA SER A 559 -24.24 3.89 -5.89
C SER A 559 -25.44 4.55 -6.60
N LEU A 560 -26.51 4.93 -5.87
CA LEU A 560 -27.70 5.58 -6.44
C LEU A 560 -27.39 6.91 -7.15
N ARG A 561 -26.28 7.59 -6.81
CA ARG A 561 -25.85 8.83 -7.49
C ARG A 561 -25.71 8.65 -9.00
N LEU A 562 -25.36 7.45 -9.45
CA LEU A 562 -25.16 7.14 -10.86
C LEU A 562 -26.49 7.07 -11.62
N LEU A 563 -27.61 6.75 -10.94
CA LEU A 563 -28.95 6.78 -11.52
C LEU A 563 -29.44 8.22 -11.72
N ILE A 564 -29.22 9.07 -10.72
CA ILE A 564 -29.58 10.49 -10.79
C ILE A 564 -28.79 11.17 -11.92
N TYR A 565 -27.50 10.83 -12.03
CA TYR A 565 -26.65 11.26 -13.13
C TYR A 565 -27.22 10.86 -14.50
N GLN A 566 -27.60 9.59 -14.69
CA GLN A 566 -28.17 9.10 -15.94
C GLN A 566 -29.47 9.82 -16.29
N TYR A 567 -30.37 9.96 -15.31
CA TYR A 567 -31.64 10.66 -15.48
C TYR A 567 -31.41 12.10 -15.98
N GLY A 568 -30.46 12.81 -15.37
CA GLY A 568 -30.14 14.17 -15.77
C GLY A 568 -29.64 14.28 -17.21
N ILE A 569 -28.86 13.33 -17.72
CA ILE A 569 -28.43 13.35 -19.14
C ILE A 569 -29.58 12.97 -20.07
N VAL A 570 -30.35 11.93 -19.75
CA VAL A 570 -31.49 11.50 -20.57
C VAL A 570 -32.53 12.61 -20.73
N TYR A 571 -32.71 13.43 -19.70
CA TYR A 571 -33.59 14.61 -19.72
C TYR A 571 -33.20 15.67 -20.75
N HIS A 572 -31.92 15.72 -21.17
CA HIS A 572 -31.39 16.67 -22.14
C HIS A 572 -31.12 16.06 -23.54
N LEU A 573 -31.50 14.80 -23.79
CA LEU A 573 -31.34 14.19 -25.12
C LEU A 573 -32.32 14.78 -26.14
N HIS A 574 -31.85 15.06 -27.36
CA HIS A 574 -32.67 15.65 -28.42
C HIS A 574 -33.66 14.65 -29.04
N ILE A 575 -33.32 13.34 -29.09
CA ILE A 575 -34.21 12.24 -29.54
C ILE A 575 -35.58 12.23 -28.87
N VAL A 576 -35.68 12.84 -27.67
CA VAL A 576 -36.90 12.87 -26.88
C VAL A 576 -37.90 13.93 -27.38
N HIS A 577 -37.53 14.75 -28.38
CA HIS A 577 -38.40 15.77 -28.99
C HIS A 577 -39.10 16.69 -27.95
N GLY A 578 -38.45 16.94 -26.81
CA GLY A 578 -38.99 17.75 -25.71
C GLY A 578 -39.96 17.03 -24.76
N VAL A 579 -40.25 15.74 -24.94
CA VAL A 579 -41.16 14.96 -24.07
C VAL A 579 -40.46 14.49 -22.78
N LYS A 580 -40.46 15.31 -21.74
CA LYS A 580 -39.67 15.05 -20.52
C LYS A 580 -40.39 14.18 -19.47
N SER A 581 -40.98 13.07 -19.89
CA SER A 581 -41.70 12.16 -18.98
C SER A 581 -40.77 11.13 -18.32
N PHE A 582 -41.13 10.68 -17.11
CA PHE A 582 -40.41 9.58 -16.44
C PHE A 582 -40.41 8.29 -17.28
N MET A 583 -41.41 8.10 -18.15
CA MET A 583 -41.50 6.95 -19.03
C MET A 583 -40.35 6.89 -20.05
N VAL A 584 -39.83 8.04 -20.50
CA VAL A 584 -38.65 8.09 -21.38
C VAL A 584 -37.41 7.59 -20.67
N TYR A 585 -37.25 7.96 -19.39
CA TYR A 585 -36.17 7.43 -18.57
C TYR A 585 -36.32 5.91 -18.41
N ALA A 586 -37.53 5.40 -18.12
CA ALA A 586 -37.78 3.96 -18.04
C ALA A 586 -37.48 3.23 -19.36
N LEU A 587 -37.84 3.80 -20.51
CA LEU A 587 -37.53 3.26 -21.84
C LEU A 587 -36.03 3.25 -22.13
N SER A 588 -35.25 4.21 -21.61
CA SER A 588 -33.79 4.23 -21.79
C SER A 588 -33.10 2.98 -21.22
N TRP A 589 -33.71 2.31 -20.23
CA TRP A 589 -33.19 1.05 -19.68
C TRP A 589 -33.29 -0.14 -20.65
N LEU A 590 -34.14 -0.06 -21.68
CA LEU A 590 -34.17 -1.09 -22.74
C LEU A 590 -32.82 -1.21 -23.45
N VAL A 591 -32.09 -0.10 -23.61
CA VAL A 591 -30.73 -0.10 -24.18
C VAL A 591 -29.79 -0.97 -23.34
N ILE A 592 -29.88 -0.86 -22.01
CA ILE A 592 -29.07 -1.64 -21.07
C ILE A 592 -29.48 -3.12 -21.11
N VAL A 593 -30.78 -3.42 -21.17
CA VAL A 593 -31.27 -4.79 -21.27
C VAL A 593 -30.76 -5.44 -22.56
N ILE A 594 -30.84 -4.74 -23.69
CA ILE A 594 -30.31 -5.20 -24.98
C ILE A 594 -28.79 -5.44 -24.89
N ALA A 595 -28.05 -4.52 -24.27
CA ALA A 595 -26.61 -4.68 -24.04
C ALA A 595 -26.30 -5.94 -23.21
N LEU A 596 -26.99 -6.15 -22.08
CA LEU A 596 -26.80 -7.32 -21.23
C LEU A 596 -27.18 -8.64 -21.91
N LEU A 597 -28.25 -8.64 -22.71
CA LEU A 597 -28.66 -9.80 -23.52
C LEU A 597 -27.61 -10.12 -24.59
N SER A 598 -27.08 -9.10 -25.29
CA SER A 598 -26.02 -9.30 -26.28
C SER A 598 -24.75 -9.90 -25.65
N LEU A 599 -24.36 -9.42 -24.45
CA LEU A 599 -23.25 -9.98 -23.69
C LEU A 599 -23.52 -11.41 -23.24
N LYS A 600 -24.74 -11.75 -22.83
CA LYS A 600 -25.11 -13.13 -22.48
C LYS A 600 -24.99 -14.06 -23.68
N ILE A 601 -25.49 -13.64 -24.85
CA ILE A 601 -25.39 -14.42 -26.11
C ILE A 601 -23.93 -14.69 -26.46
N VAL A 602 -23.08 -13.65 -26.40
CA VAL A 602 -21.63 -13.79 -26.67
C VAL A 602 -20.95 -14.70 -25.65
N SER A 603 -21.32 -14.61 -24.37
CA SER A 603 -20.77 -15.47 -23.30
C SER A 603 -21.13 -16.94 -23.50
N LEU A 604 -22.41 -17.24 -23.75
CA LEU A 604 -22.91 -18.60 -24.03
C LEU A 604 -22.28 -19.18 -25.30
N GLY A 605 -22.15 -18.36 -26.35
CA GLY A 605 -21.50 -18.76 -27.59
C GLY A 605 -20.00 -19.06 -27.38
N ARG A 606 -19.33 -18.35 -26.47
CA ARG A 606 -17.93 -18.59 -26.16
C ARG A 606 -17.71 -19.97 -25.53
N GLU A 607 -18.51 -20.33 -24.53
CA GLU A 607 -18.38 -21.62 -23.84
C GLU A 607 -18.68 -22.82 -24.74
N LYS A 608 -19.69 -22.70 -25.60
CA LYS A 608 -20.08 -23.79 -26.50
C LYS A 608 -19.16 -23.95 -27.72
N PHE A 609 -18.65 -22.85 -28.28
CA PHE A 609 -18.02 -22.87 -29.60
C PHE A 609 -16.51 -22.61 -29.63
N VAL A 610 -15.88 -22.07 -28.57
CA VAL A 610 -14.42 -21.76 -28.60
C VAL A 610 -13.53 -22.99 -28.74
N THR A 611 -13.88 -24.10 -28.10
CA THR A 611 -13.02 -25.29 -28.05
C THR A 611 -13.13 -26.18 -29.29
N ARG A 612 -14.20 -26.07 -30.07
CA ARG A 612 -14.43 -26.91 -31.27
C ARG A 612 -14.58 -26.13 -32.58
N PHE A 613 -15.04 -24.87 -32.56
CA PHE A 613 -15.37 -24.11 -33.78
C PHE A 613 -15.09 -22.60 -33.65
N GLN A 614 -13.82 -22.20 -33.67
CA GLN A 614 -13.42 -20.79 -33.58
C GLN A 614 -14.04 -19.88 -34.66
N LEU A 615 -14.24 -20.40 -35.88
CA LEU A 615 -14.85 -19.65 -36.98
C LEU A 615 -16.30 -19.27 -36.68
N VAL A 616 -17.09 -20.22 -36.17
CA VAL A 616 -18.51 -20.01 -35.79
C VAL A 616 -18.63 -18.94 -34.72
N PHE A 617 -17.72 -18.92 -33.75
CA PHE A 617 -17.70 -17.89 -32.73
C PHE A 617 -17.36 -16.49 -33.27
N ARG A 618 -16.46 -16.39 -34.27
CA ARG A 618 -16.18 -15.10 -34.95
C ARG A 618 -17.40 -14.63 -35.76
N VAL A 619 -18.07 -15.54 -36.48
CA VAL A 619 -19.29 -15.24 -37.23
C VAL A 619 -20.40 -14.77 -36.30
N LEU A 620 -20.62 -15.44 -35.16
CA LEU A 620 -21.61 -15.02 -34.15
C LEU A 620 -21.34 -13.58 -33.67
N LYS A 621 -20.08 -13.24 -33.36
CA LYS A 621 -19.72 -11.86 -32.99
C LYS A 621 -20.02 -10.86 -34.11
N GLY A 622 -19.69 -11.23 -35.35
CA GLY A 622 -19.99 -10.42 -36.53
C GLY A 622 -21.50 -10.17 -36.70
N ILE A 623 -22.33 -11.20 -36.54
CA ILE A 623 -23.79 -11.08 -36.60
C ILE A 623 -24.32 -10.15 -35.51
N VAL A 624 -23.91 -10.35 -34.24
CA VAL A 624 -24.33 -9.48 -33.14
C VAL A 624 -23.93 -8.03 -33.39
N PHE A 625 -22.73 -7.80 -33.92
CA PHE A 625 -22.25 -6.47 -34.28
C PHE A 625 -23.08 -5.83 -35.39
N LEU A 626 -23.40 -6.57 -36.46
CA LEU A 626 -24.26 -6.09 -37.55
C LEU A 626 -25.68 -5.77 -37.07
N VAL A 627 -26.23 -6.57 -36.16
CA VAL A 627 -27.55 -6.29 -35.55
C VAL A 627 -27.52 -5.00 -34.73
N LEU A 628 -26.47 -4.77 -33.94
CA LEU A 628 -26.31 -3.54 -33.16
C LEU A 628 -26.13 -2.31 -34.07
N ILE A 629 -25.37 -2.43 -35.16
CA ILE A 629 -25.26 -1.37 -36.17
C ILE A 629 -26.62 -1.13 -36.84
N GLY A 630 -27.34 -2.18 -37.23
CA GLY A 630 -28.67 -2.06 -37.83
C GLY A 630 -29.65 -1.33 -36.91
N LEU A 631 -29.65 -1.65 -35.62
CA LEU A 631 -30.40 -0.93 -34.59
C LEU A 631 -29.98 0.54 -34.51
N LEU A 632 -28.68 0.84 -34.50
CA LEU A 632 -28.18 2.22 -34.46
C LEU A 632 -28.60 3.02 -35.71
N VAL A 633 -28.49 2.43 -36.90
CA VAL A 633 -28.93 3.06 -38.16
C VAL A 633 -30.44 3.30 -38.14
N LEU A 634 -31.23 2.38 -37.60
CA LEU A 634 -32.67 2.55 -37.44
C LEU A 634 -33.00 3.68 -36.47
N LEU A 635 -32.23 3.86 -35.39
CA LEU A 635 -32.37 5.01 -34.49
C LEU A 635 -32.00 6.34 -35.19
N PHE A 636 -30.98 6.35 -36.04
CA PHE A 636 -30.58 7.53 -36.83
C PHE A 636 -31.64 7.93 -37.87
N VAL A 637 -32.16 6.96 -38.62
CA VAL A 637 -33.09 7.22 -39.74
C VAL A 637 -34.55 7.31 -39.27
N GLY A 638 -34.92 6.55 -38.24
CA GLY A 638 -36.31 6.42 -37.78
C GLY A 638 -36.68 7.33 -36.61
N LEU A 639 -35.71 7.82 -35.83
CA LEU A 639 -35.96 8.65 -34.64
C LEU A 639 -35.13 9.95 -34.62
N ASP A 640 -34.55 10.35 -35.76
CA ASP A 640 -33.76 11.57 -35.91
C ASP A 640 -32.66 11.76 -34.84
N LEU A 641 -31.95 10.67 -34.51
CA LEU A 641 -30.88 10.70 -33.50
C LEU A 641 -29.73 11.64 -33.92
N ALA A 642 -29.45 12.66 -33.12
CA ALA A 642 -28.33 13.57 -33.36
C ALA A 642 -26.98 12.93 -32.99
N ILE A 643 -25.88 13.35 -33.64
CA ILE A 643 -24.53 12.89 -33.29
C ILE A 643 -24.18 13.26 -31.82
N SER A 644 -24.65 14.42 -31.36
CA SER A 644 -24.52 14.84 -29.94
C SER A 644 -25.25 13.89 -28.98
N ASP A 645 -26.39 13.31 -29.40
CA ASP A 645 -27.15 12.35 -28.59
C ASP A 645 -26.43 11.01 -28.46
N VAL A 646 -25.66 10.59 -29.47
CA VAL A 646 -24.81 9.40 -29.37
C VAL A 646 -23.73 9.60 -28.30
N GLY A 647 -23.05 10.75 -28.32
CA GLY A 647 -22.05 11.10 -27.30
C GLY A 647 -22.66 11.18 -25.89
N ALA A 648 -23.79 11.87 -25.75
CA ALA A 648 -24.52 11.98 -24.49
C ALA A 648 -25.01 10.61 -23.98
N SER A 649 -25.48 9.73 -24.88
CA SER A 649 -25.89 8.37 -24.54
C SER A 649 -24.73 7.53 -23.99
N ILE A 650 -23.55 7.59 -24.61
CA ILE A 650 -22.35 6.92 -24.09
C ILE A 650 -22.04 7.42 -22.67
N LEU A 651 -22.05 8.74 -22.47
CA LEU A 651 -21.79 9.35 -21.16
C LEU A 651 -22.86 8.97 -20.12
N ALA A 652 -24.12 8.77 -20.50
CA ALA A 652 -25.20 8.32 -19.61
C ALA A 652 -25.11 6.83 -19.24
N PHE A 653 -24.84 5.96 -20.21
CA PHE A 653 -24.91 4.51 -20.00
C PHE A 653 -23.65 3.93 -19.35
N ILE A 654 -22.47 4.53 -19.53
CA ILE A 654 -21.23 4.09 -18.86
C ILE A 654 -21.38 4.10 -17.32
N PRO A 655 -21.82 5.19 -16.67
CA PRO A 655 -22.09 5.20 -15.23
C PRO A 655 -23.21 4.24 -14.81
N THR A 656 -24.19 4.00 -15.68
CA THR A 656 -25.32 3.10 -15.37
C THR A 656 -24.90 1.64 -15.36
N GLY A 657 -24.06 1.20 -16.31
CA GLY A 657 -23.48 -0.15 -16.22
C GLY A 657 -22.56 -0.30 -15.01
N TRP A 658 -21.86 0.76 -14.58
CA TRP A 658 -21.08 0.75 -13.35
C TRP A 658 -21.95 0.58 -12.10
N PHE A 659 -23.11 1.25 -12.04
CA PHE A 659 -24.12 1.04 -11.00
C PHE A 659 -24.54 -0.42 -10.91
N ILE A 660 -24.81 -1.08 -12.04
CA ILE A 660 -25.18 -2.49 -12.08
C ILE A 660 -24.06 -3.37 -11.53
N LEU A 661 -22.79 -3.07 -11.85
CA LEU A 661 -21.64 -3.79 -11.29
C LEU A 661 -21.56 -3.65 -9.77
N GLN A 662 -21.72 -2.43 -9.24
CA GLN A 662 -21.68 -2.17 -7.80
C GLN A 662 -22.82 -2.89 -7.07
N VAL A 663 -24.05 -2.80 -7.57
CA VAL A 663 -25.20 -3.49 -6.99
C VAL A 663 -25.04 -5.01 -7.06
N ALA A 664 -24.59 -5.54 -8.18
CA ALA A 664 -24.34 -6.98 -8.34
C ALA A 664 -23.34 -7.53 -7.31
N GLN A 665 -22.28 -6.77 -7.01
CA GLN A 665 -21.29 -7.13 -5.99
C GLN A 665 -21.88 -7.12 -4.56
N LEU A 666 -22.87 -6.26 -4.30
CA LEU A 666 -23.54 -6.16 -3.00
C LEU A 666 -24.62 -7.23 -2.80
N CYS A 667 -25.28 -7.69 -3.87
CA CYS A 667 -26.36 -8.68 -3.81
C CYS A 667 -25.97 -9.98 -3.10
N GLY A 668 -24.78 -10.52 -3.38
CA GLY A 668 -24.30 -11.75 -2.76
C GLY A 668 -24.15 -11.64 -1.23
N PRO A 669 -23.33 -10.70 -0.72
CA PRO A 669 -23.22 -10.42 0.71
C PRO A 669 -24.56 -10.07 1.38
N LEU A 670 -25.41 -9.25 0.74
CA LEU A 670 -26.73 -8.89 1.28
C LEU A 670 -27.65 -10.10 1.41
N PHE A 671 -27.76 -10.94 0.37
CA PHE A 671 -28.53 -12.17 0.41
C PHE A 671 -28.04 -13.11 1.53
N ARG A 672 -26.71 -13.23 1.67
CA ARG A 672 -26.12 -14.03 2.75
C ARG A 672 -26.53 -13.51 4.14
N ARG A 673 -26.49 -12.20 4.36
CA ARG A 673 -26.78 -11.56 5.67
C ARG A 673 -28.28 -11.51 6.00
N LEU A 674 -29.12 -11.23 5.01
CA LEU A 674 -30.57 -11.02 5.21
C LEU A 674 -31.38 -12.31 5.17
N ILE A 675 -30.94 -13.30 4.39
CA ILE A 675 -31.71 -14.52 4.13
C ILE A 675 -31.00 -15.74 4.70
N VAL A 676 -29.75 -15.99 4.28
CA VAL A 676 -29.05 -17.24 4.65
C VAL A 676 -28.70 -17.32 6.13
N GLU A 677 -28.21 -16.23 6.72
CA GLU A 677 -27.85 -16.20 8.15
C GLU A 677 -29.08 -16.37 9.06
N PRO A 678 -30.20 -15.65 8.88
CA PRO A 678 -31.42 -15.86 9.67
C PRO A 678 -32.07 -17.23 9.48
N ILE A 679 -32.18 -17.72 8.24
CA ILE A 679 -32.69 -19.08 7.97
C ILE A 679 -31.79 -20.13 8.61
N GLY A 680 -30.47 -19.95 8.54
CA GLY A 680 -29.51 -20.85 9.17
C GLY A 680 -29.63 -20.92 10.70
N VAL A 681 -30.08 -19.84 11.35
CA VAL A 681 -30.38 -19.81 12.79
C VAL A 681 -31.70 -20.54 13.08
N LEU A 682 -32.74 -20.32 12.25
CA LEU A 682 -34.03 -21.00 12.38
C LEU A 682 -33.96 -22.51 12.12
N CYS A 683 -33.07 -22.95 11.23
CA CYS A 683 -32.91 -24.36 10.86
C CYS A 683 -31.83 -25.12 11.69
N CYS A 684 -31.10 -24.46 12.60
CA CYS A 684 -30.13 -25.14 13.49
C CYS A 684 -30.76 -25.34 14.88
N SER A 685 -31.14 -26.58 15.23
CA SER A 685 -31.69 -26.96 16.56
C SER A 685 -30.67 -26.92 17.71
N CYS A 686 -29.46 -26.40 17.51
CA CYS A 686 -28.49 -26.21 18.60
C CYS A 686 -28.86 -24.94 19.37
N GLY A 687 -29.43 -25.12 20.56
CA GLY A 687 -30.09 -24.10 21.37
C GLY A 687 -29.25 -22.86 21.73
N THR A 688 -30.02 -21.78 21.95
CA THR A 688 -29.73 -20.57 22.75
C THR A 688 -28.33 -19.96 22.68
N GLY A 689 -28.20 -18.84 21.96
CA GLY A 689 -27.31 -17.75 22.37
C GLY A 689 -25.97 -17.58 21.63
N GLY A 690 -25.73 -18.29 20.53
CA GLY A 690 -24.52 -18.08 19.73
C GLY A 690 -24.65 -18.56 18.30
N THR A 691 -24.09 -17.81 17.36
CA THR A 691 -24.04 -18.15 15.92
C THR A 691 -23.53 -19.57 15.70
N CYS A 692 -24.42 -20.52 15.37
CA CYS A 692 -24.11 -21.92 15.06
C CYS A 692 -23.07 -21.99 13.90
N ARG A 693 -21.81 -22.33 14.23
CA ARG A 693 -20.68 -22.51 13.27
C ARG A 693 -20.38 -23.99 12.98
N GLY A 694 -21.35 -24.88 13.20
CA GLY A 694 -21.17 -26.31 12.97
C GLY A 694 -21.01 -26.69 11.48
N PRO A 695 -20.49 -27.90 11.16
CA PRO A 695 -20.29 -28.37 9.79
C PRO A 695 -21.57 -28.41 8.93
N CYS A 696 -22.75 -28.68 9.53
CA CYS A 696 -24.04 -28.68 8.83
C CYS A 696 -24.42 -27.29 8.30
N CYS A 697 -24.25 -26.24 9.12
CA CYS A 697 -24.49 -24.86 8.69
C CYS A 697 -23.45 -24.35 7.68
N ALA A 698 -22.26 -24.93 7.63
CA ALA A 698 -21.26 -24.65 6.60
C ALA A 698 -21.66 -25.27 5.25
N LYS A 699 -22.12 -26.53 5.24
CA LYS A 699 -22.60 -27.23 4.04
C LYS A 699 -23.84 -26.57 3.43
N PHE A 700 -24.80 -26.13 4.26
CA PHE A 700 -25.98 -25.40 3.78
C PHE A 700 -25.59 -24.05 3.15
N ARG A 701 -24.68 -23.28 3.78
CA ARG A 701 -24.13 -22.03 3.24
C ARG A 701 -23.43 -22.22 1.89
N GLN A 702 -22.68 -23.32 1.75
CA GLN A 702 -21.92 -23.61 0.54
C GLN A 702 -22.84 -24.04 -0.61
N ARG A 703 -23.90 -24.80 -0.33
CA ARG A 703 -24.90 -25.21 -1.33
C ARG A 703 -25.79 -24.04 -1.79
N THR A 704 -26.29 -23.20 -0.89
CA THR A 704 -27.14 -22.05 -1.27
C THR A 704 -26.36 -21.00 -2.06
N GLY A 705 -25.10 -20.74 -1.69
CA GLY A 705 -24.21 -19.86 -2.45
C GLY A 705 -23.92 -20.37 -3.86
N ALA A 706 -23.71 -21.68 -4.04
CA ALA A 706 -23.45 -22.27 -5.36
C ALA A 706 -24.69 -22.27 -6.28
N VAL A 707 -25.90 -22.37 -5.72
CA VAL A 707 -27.16 -22.34 -6.49
C VAL A 707 -27.46 -20.94 -7.01
N LEU A 708 -27.29 -19.90 -6.18
CA LEU A 708 -27.44 -18.50 -6.62
C LEU A 708 -26.44 -18.12 -7.71
N TRP A 709 -25.21 -18.65 -7.62
CA TRP A 709 -24.17 -18.40 -8.61
C TRP A 709 -24.46 -19.05 -9.97
N LYS A 710 -25.14 -20.20 -9.99
CA LYS A 710 -25.45 -20.96 -11.21
C LYS A 710 -26.70 -20.49 -11.95
N ILE A 711 -27.64 -19.82 -11.29
CA ILE A 711 -28.95 -19.45 -11.86
C ILE A 711 -29.02 -17.97 -12.26
N GLY A 712 -28.14 -17.11 -11.73
CA GLY A 712 -28.16 -15.66 -11.98
C GLY A 712 -27.46 -15.18 -13.27
N PRO A 713 -27.62 -13.88 -13.63
CA PRO A 713 -26.94 -13.24 -14.76
C PRO A 713 -25.43 -12.98 -14.52
N TRP A 714 -24.80 -13.75 -13.62
CA TRP A 714 -23.43 -13.49 -13.15
C TRP A 714 -22.39 -13.54 -14.27
N ASP A 715 -22.52 -14.46 -15.23
CA ASP A 715 -21.61 -14.52 -16.38
C ASP A 715 -21.66 -13.24 -17.21
N SER A 716 -22.86 -12.65 -17.40
CA SER A 716 -23.02 -11.39 -18.11
C SER A 716 -22.42 -10.23 -17.34
N ILE A 717 -22.61 -10.20 -16.02
CA ILE A 717 -22.03 -9.19 -15.13
C ILE A 717 -20.50 -9.26 -15.17
N MET A 718 -19.93 -10.47 -15.19
CA MET A 718 -18.48 -10.66 -15.24
C MET A 718 -17.89 -10.26 -16.60
N GLU A 719 -18.55 -10.59 -17.71
CA GLU A 719 -18.09 -10.12 -19.03
C GLU A 719 -18.27 -8.60 -19.19
N MET A 720 -19.31 -8.00 -18.61
CA MET A 720 -19.47 -6.55 -18.53
C MET A 720 -18.32 -5.93 -17.72
N ALA A 721 -18.04 -6.44 -16.53
CA ALA A 721 -16.90 -6.02 -15.71
C ALA A 721 -15.58 -6.08 -16.49
N ARG A 722 -15.35 -7.17 -17.25
CA ARG A 722 -14.16 -7.32 -18.08
C ARG A 722 -14.10 -6.24 -19.17
N MET A 723 -15.22 -5.91 -19.80
CA MET A 723 -15.30 -4.83 -20.79
C MET A 723 -14.94 -3.47 -20.15
N TYR A 724 -15.45 -3.16 -18.96
CA TYR A 724 -15.11 -1.92 -18.26
C TYR A 724 -13.61 -1.83 -17.95
N GLU A 725 -13.03 -2.89 -17.39
CA GLU A 725 -11.60 -2.91 -17.06
C GLU A 725 -10.74 -2.86 -18.35
N TYR A 726 -11.18 -3.52 -19.42
CA TYR A 726 -10.54 -3.45 -20.73
C TYR A 726 -10.53 -2.02 -21.29
N THR A 727 -11.70 -1.36 -21.33
CA THR A 727 -11.83 0.03 -21.80
C THR A 727 -10.99 0.99 -20.95
N MET A 728 -11.01 0.83 -19.63
CA MET A 728 -10.17 1.62 -18.72
C MET A 728 -8.68 1.42 -19.00
N GLY A 729 -8.23 0.17 -19.18
CA GLY A 729 -6.84 -0.11 -19.53
C GLY A 729 -6.43 0.53 -20.85
N LEU A 730 -7.28 0.47 -21.87
CA LEU A 730 -7.04 1.08 -23.17
C LEU A 730 -6.92 2.61 -23.07
N LEU A 731 -7.83 3.27 -22.33
CA LEU A 731 -7.80 4.71 -22.10
C LEU A 731 -6.53 5.19 -21.38
N ILE A 732 -5.97 4.36 -20.49
CA ILE A 732 -4.77 4.70 -19.71
C ILE A 732 -3.49 4.41 -20.49
N PHE A 733 -3.42 3.23 -21.12
CA PHE A 733 -2.19 2.76 -21.75
C PHE A 733 -1.98 3.31 -23.17
N LEU A 734 -3.03 3.70 -23.89
CA LEU A 734 -2.89 4.25 -25.24
C LEU A 734 -2.10 5.58 -25.23
N PRO A 735 -2.39 6.56 -24.36
CA PRO A 735 -1.54 7.75 -24.23
C PRO A 735 -0.09 7.40 -23.89
N ILE A 736 0.15 6.42 -23.02
CA ILE A 736 1.51 5.99 -22.65
C ILE A 736 2.23 5.39 -23.85
N GLY A 737 1.55 4.54 -24.64
CA GLY A 737 2.05 3.99 -25.89
C GLY A 737 2.43 5.07 -26.89
N VAL A 738 1.56 6.08 -27.09
CA VAL A 738 1.83 7.22 -27.96
C VAL A 738 3.05 8.02 -27.46
N LEU A 739 3.15 8.28 -26.16
CA LEU A 739 4.28 9.00 -25.58
C LEU A 739 5.59 8.19 -25.68
N SER A 740 5.52 6.86 -25.58
CA SER A 740 6.70 5.99 -25.70
C SER A 740 7.32 5.97 -27.10
N TRP A 741 6.59 6.44 -28.11
CA TRP A 741 7.11 6.61 -29.47
C TRP A 741 8.13 7.75 -29.59
N PHE A 742 8.12 8.68 -28.65
CA PHE A 742 9.00 9.84 -28.66
C PHE A 742 10.22 9.60 -27.74
N PRO A 743 11.44 9.42 -28.29
CA PRO A 743 12.61 9.07 -27.48
C PRO A 743 12.94 10.08 -26.37
N PHE A 744 12.68 11.37 -26.63
CA PHE A 744 12.95 12.44 -25.66
C PHE A 744 12.15 12.29 -24.37
N ILE A 745 10.98 11.63 -24.40
CA ILE A 745 10.13 11.45 -23.22
C ILE A 745 10.78 10.47 -22.24
N SER A 746 11.34 9.37 -22.76
CA SER A 746 12.08 8.40 -21.94
C SER A 746 13.34 9.01 -21.33
N GLU A 747 14.07 9.84 -22.09
CA GLU A 747 15.22 10.58 -21.57
C GLU A 747 14.84 11.59 -20.49
N PHE A 748 13.77 12.36 -20.72
CA PHE A 748 13.23 13.31 -19.75
C PHE A 748 12.82 12.61 -18.47
N GLN A 749 12.06 11.50 -18.57
CA GLN A 749 11.66 10.70 -17.43
C GLN A 749 12.86 10.21 -16.63
N THR A 750 13.88 9.68 -17.30
CA THR A 750 15.08 9.14 -16.65
C THR A 750 15.83 10.22 -15.87
N ARG A 751 15.95 11.44 -16.43
CA ARG A 751 16.58 12.59 -15.75
C ARG A 751 15.75 13.12 -14.58
N LEU A 752 14.42 13.03 -14.69
CA LEU A 752 13.50 13.41 -13.63
C LEU A 752 13.54 12.42 -12.45
N LEU A 753 13.66 11.13 -12.77
CA LEU A 753 13.70 10.05 -11.79
C LEU A 753 15.06 9.93 -11.10
N PHE A 754 16.15 10.04 -11.85
CA PHE A 754 17.50 9.78 -11.36
C PHE A 754 18.40 11.00 -11.51
N ASN A 755 19.10 11.34 -10.44
CA ASN A 755 20.02 12.48 -10.41
C ASN A 755 21.27 12.23 -11.29
N GLN A 756 21.97 13.29 -11.72
CA GLN A 756 23.09 13.20 -12.69
C GLN A 756 24.24 12.25 -12.26
N ALA A 757 24.42 12.03 -10.95
CA ALA A 757 25.42 11.09 -10.44
C ALA A 757 25.09 9.62 -10.77
N PHE A 758 23.80 9.27 -10.82
CA PHE A 758 23.34 7.90 -11.11
C PHE A 758 23.15 7.66 -12.61
N SER A 759 22.77 8.68 -13.38
CA SER A 759 22.65 8.57 -14.85
C SER A 759 23.99 8.27 -15.53
N ARG A 760 25.11 8.80 -15.00
CA ARG A 760 26.47 8.44 -15.44
C ARG A 760 26.81 6.98 -15.15
N GLY A 761 26.42 6.45 -14.00
CA GLY A 761 26.64 5.04 -13.63
C GLY A 761 25.80 4.05 -14.47
N LEU A 762 24.55 4.41 -14.78
CA LEU A 762 23.66 3.62 -15.63
C LEU A 762 24.16 3.52 -17.08
N GLN A 763 24.72 4.60 -17.64
CA GLN A 763 25.36 4.58 -18.96
C GLN A 763 26.56 3.62 -18.99
N ILE A 764 27.39 3.62 -17.94
CA ILE A 764 28.53 2.70 -17.82
C ILE A 764 28.06 1.24 -17.70
N SER A 765 26.96 0.97 -17.00
CA SER A 765 26.40 -0.39 -16.89
C SER A 765 25.80 -0.92 -18.20
N ARG A 766 25.18 -0.07 -19.04
CA ARG A 766 24.72 -0.45 -20.39
C ARG A 766 25.88 -0.77 -21.33
N ILE A 767 27.02 -0.09 -21.16
CA ILE A 767 28.25 -0.37 -21.91
C ILE A 767 28.86 -1.72 -21.48
N LEU A 768 28.79 -2.04 -20.18
CA LEU A 768 29.31 -3.31 -19.63
C LEU A 768 28.38 -4.52 -19.85
N ALA A 769 27.08 -4.30 -20.06
CA ALA A 769 26.07 -5.37 -20.15
C ALA A 769 25.79 -5.89 -21.57
N GLY A 770 26.49 -5.45 -22.63
CA GLY A 770 26.26 -6.04 -23.96
C GLY A 770 26.88 -5.35 -25.16
N GLN A 771 28.20 -5.28 -25.24
CA GLN A 771 28.91 -5.49 -26.51
C GLN A 771 29.68 -6.81 -26.41
N ASN A 772 28.97 -7.93 -26.60
CA ASN A 772 29.62 -9.19 -26.90
C ASN A 772 30.05 -9.14 -28.36
N GLY A 773 31.35 -8.97 -28.59
CA GLY A 773 31.94 -9.11 -29.90
C GLY A 773 31.73 -10.53 -30.43
N SER A 774 31.03 -10.64 -31.56
CA SER A 774 31.21 -11.77 -32.48
C SER A 774 30.75 -11.38 -33.89
N GLY A 775 31.72 -11.32 -34.80
CA GLY A 775 31.53 -11.75 -36.19
C GLY A 775 31.08 -10.71 -37.22
N SER A 776 32.03 -9.98 -37.80
CA SER A 776 32.00 -9.70 -39.23
C SER A 776 33.34 -10.13 -39.83
N LYS A 777 33.33 -11.30 -40.47
CA LYS A 777 34.32 -11.73 -41.45
C LYS A 777 33.56 -12.04 -42.73
N ARG A 778 33.92 -11.27 -43.76
CA ARG A 778 33.91 -11.54 -45.20
C ARG A 778 32.59 -11.80 -45.93
N ASP A 779 32.55 -11.09 -47.05
CA ASP A 779 31.77 -11.18 -48.29
C ASP A 779 30.29 -10.76 -48.25
#